data_AF-S8B948-F1
#
_entry.id   AF-S8B948-F1
#
_cell.length_a   1.000
_cell.length_b   1.000
_cell.length_c   1.000
_cell.angle_alpha   90.00
_cell.angle_beta   90.00
_cell.angle_gamma   90.00
#
_symmetry.space_group_name_H-M   'P 1'
#
loop_
_entity.id
_entity.type
_entity.pdbx_description
1 polymer ?
#
loop_
_entity_poly.entity_id
_entity_poly.type
_entity_poly.pdbx_seq_one_letter_code
_entity_poly.pdbx_strand_id
1 'polypeptide(L)'
;MEEIEVVGNMEPSLLESELEGSRTINPQQSVASNAQGQQNNTVGGAHTFNTGQYVGQTQNFVVHQSSSLSLSTISNIDLPIVENAIFESSDVQSEPMCSPNTRKEVIDDILKWVENPSEKRLYWLDGRAGEGKSTIARTVCERLSKKNGLVASFFFKKGVGDRGNARRLFTTLAYQLSAHSLDLNTRIKDAIALDPKIPNMAFGAQFEKLIRKPLSGSTTRQVVIVIDALDECEGDSDIITVIAVLAQVSEEKSVDLRVFLTSRPEIPPRSELKKILGKVKHFVLDTASTIEDDIAHYLRLELSMIQRDAAERGYEFPTHWLNDERITKLAQTANPLFIVAATICRFVNNGGENRESPKIPDGPVDRLKFVESGLSYSSLGGGKVYVPILKRAVDYHDVLVIAKLRQIVDFITIFLISPIANTLLIDEMKTWLFLTYFQLLSIDPVVAANFRQIVGTAVNTITPLSIPSLEILLSIEKQTITRTLSSLHSVLIIPKDSKNPNEFVKPLHLSFREFLSSPELQKSELHQLWIDEKQKHGEITSNCINLMSKYLKKNICRLKSHGALRTEVDEASVSNHISPALKYACRYWVEHLKRSGERMSDSSQVYSFLQKHWLHWLETMSLLGSTFEVIHMITDLHSRVDDENGKSLNEFLHDARRFILQNQALIDNAPLQTYSSCLIFLPETSIIKELFDVEWVCKSTGEENWSALLQTLEGHENWIRSVAFSPDGQTIASGSDDKTIKLWDTITGKVRHTLEGHENS
;
A
#
# COMPACT_ATOMS: atom_id res chain seq x y z
N MET A 1 -53.58 22.21 -43.11
CA MET A 1 -53.37 23.52 -43.73
C MET A 1 -51.87 23.73 -43.66
N GLU A 2 -51.15 23.06 -44.56
CA GLU A 2 -50.60 23.61 -45.83
C GLU A 2 -49.27 24.32 -45.52
N GLU A 3 -48.12 24.01 -46.12
CA GLU A 3 -47.83 23.32 -47.39
C GLU A 3 -46.45 22.65 -47.35
N ILE A 4 -46.29 21.71 -48.28
CA ILE A 4 -45.11 20.89 -48.59
C ILE A 4 -44.33 21.59 -49.70
N GLU A 5 -42.99 21.52 -49.68
CA GLU A 5 -42.21 21.45 -50.92
C GLU A 5 -41.00 20.52 -50.77
N VAL A 6 -40.91 19.57 -51.71
CA VAL A 6 -39.87 18.57 -51.93
C VAL A 6 -39.26 18.88 -53.30
N VAL A 7 -37.95 18.64 -53.47
CA VAL A 7 -37.19 18.18 -54.67
C VAL A 7 -35.73 18.65 -54.50
N GLY A 8 -34.66 17.89 -54.70
CA GLY A 8 -34.48 16.55 -55.23
C GLY A 8 -32.99 16.14 -55.25
N ASN A 9 -32.77 14.85 -55.47
CA ASN A 9 -31.48 14.16 -55.59
C ASN A 9 -30.57 14.71 -56.71
N MET A 10 -29.24 14.61 -56.53
CA MET A 10 -28.35 14.02 -57.54
C MET A 10 -26.98 13.65 -56.95
N GLU A 11 -26.57 12.41 -57.25
CA GLU A 11 -25.28 11.77 -56.95
C GLU A 11 -24.36 11.86 -58.20
N PRO A 12 -23.17 11.21 -58.27
CA PRO A 12 -21.85 11.85 -58.34
C PRO A 12 -21.18 11.80 -59.73
N SER A 13 -20.12 12.58 -59.95
CA SER A 13 -19.27 12.49 -61.15
C SER A 13 -17.77 12.51 -60.86
N LEU A 14 -17.11 11.49 -61.42
CA LEU A 14 -15.67 11.23 -61.56
C LEU A 14 -14.90 12.32 -62.32
N LEU A 15 -13.59 12.42 -62.08
CA LEU A 15 -12.56 12.53 -63.12
C LEU A 15 -11.16 12.17 -62.59
N GLU A 16 -10.50 11.33 -63.37
CA GLU A 16 -9.16 10.73 -63.22
C GLU A 16 -8.02 11.63 -63.75
N SER A 17 -6.79 11.38 -63.27
CA SER A 17 -5.53 11.22 -64.04
C SER A 17 -4.37 10.98 -63.05
N GLU A 18 -3.85 9.74 -62.87
CA GLU A 18 -2.64 9.14 -63.49
C GLU A 18 -1.37 10.01 -63.39
N LEU A 19 -0.21 9.57 -62.86
CA LEU A 19 0.64 8.48 -63.37
C LEU A 19 1.64 7.93 -62.31
N GLU A 20 1.69 6.59 -62.25
CA GLU A 20 2.83 5.64 -62.27
C GLU A 20 4.04 5.70 -61.30
N GLY A 21 4.36 4.50 -60.78
CA GLY A 21 5.63 4.19 -60.11
C GLY A 21 5.70 2.81 -59.42
N SER A 22 5.43 1.74 -60.16
CA SER A 22 5.39 0.32 -59.74
C SER A 22 6.65 -0.24 -59.06
N ARG A 23 6.46 -1.15 -58.09
CA ARG A 23 7.15 -2.46 -58.00
C ARG A 23 6.50 -3.36 -56.94
N THR A 24 5.72 -4.33 -57.41
CA THR A 24 5.27 -5.55 -56.72
C THR A 24 6.20 -6.70 -57.10
N ILE A 25 6.54 -7.62 -56.16
CA ILE A 25 6.57 -9.07 -56.41
C ILE A 25 6.14 -9.80 -55.12
N ASN A 26 5.30 -10.81 -55.34
CA ASN A 26 4.51 -11.64 -54.43
C ASN A 26 5.28 -12.62 -53.53
N PRO A 27 4.58 -13.21 -52.54
CA PRO A 27 5.04 -14.27 -51.64
C PRO A 27 4.72 -15.68 -52.17
N GLN A 28 5.44 -16.70 -51.68
CA GLN A 28 4.93 -18.00 -51.20
C GLN A 28 6.01 -19.11 -51.16
N GLN A 29 5.76 -20.11 -50.30
CA GLN A 29 6.34 -21.46 -50.18
C GLN A 29 7.65 -21.58 -49.37
N SER A 30 7.91 -22.63 -48.58
CA SER A 30 7.16 -23.71 -47.92
C SER A 30 8.20 -24.61 -47.23
N VAL A 31 7.89 -25.13 -46.03
CA VAL A 31 8.18 -26.50 -45.53
C VAL A 31 9.64 -27.03 -45.43
N ALA A 32 9.90 -27.66 -44.26
CA ALA A 32 10.84 -28.78 -43.94
C ALA A 32 11.89 -28.40 -42.88
N SER A 33 11.71 -28.76 -41.60
CA SER A 33 12.13 -30.03 -40.96
C SER A 33 13.64 -30.32 -41.07
N ASN A 34 14.37 -30.28 -39.94
CA ASN A 34 15.11 -31.44 -39.43
C ASN A 34 15.73 -31.20 -38.05
N ALA A 35 15.63 -32.25 -37.25
CA ALA A 35 16.24 -32.45 -35.95
C ALA A 35 17.60 -33.16 -36.09
N GLN A 36 18.30 -33.25 -34.94
CA GLN A 36 19.54 -34.00 -34.63
C GLN A 36 20.85 -33.29 -35.04
N GLY A 37 21.89 -33.22 -34.19
CA GLY A 37 22.13 -33.91 -32.94
C GLY A 37 23.32 -33.35 -32.17
N GLN A 38 23.43 -33.87 -30.95
CA GLN A 38 24.41 -33.61 -29.89
C GLN A 38 25.87 -33.63 -30.37
N GLN A 39 26.73 -32.82 -29.71
CA GLN A 39 27.95 -33.33 -29.11
C GLN A 39 28.40 -32.50 -27.90
N ASN A 40 28.84 -33.25 -26.89
CA ASN A 40 29.24 -32.85 -25.55
C ASN A 40 30.47 -31.95 -25.52
N ASN A 41 30.55 -31.07 -24.51
CA ASN A 41 31.79 -30.87 -23.76
C ASN A 41 31.49 -30.40 -22.32
N THR A 42 31.79 -31.30 -21.39
CA THR A 42 31.82 -31.15 -19.94
C THR A 42 33.15 -30.55 -19.48
N VAL A 43 33.12 -29.39 -18.82
CA VAL A 43 34.01 -28.93 -17.72
C VAL A 43 33.17 -27.84 -17.00
N GLY A 44 32.67 -27.98 -15.77
CA GLY A 44 33.41 -28.18 -14.52
C GLY A 44 33.50 -26.83 -13.78
N GLY A 45 32.53 -26.52 -12.90
CA GLY A 45 32.54 -25.28 -12.10
C GLY A 45 31.18 -24.94 -11.49
N ALA A 46 30.80 -25.64 -10.43
CA ALA A 46 29.61 -25.34 -9.64
C ALA A 46 29.85 -24.10 -8.77
N HIS A 47 29.16 -23.00 -9.07
CA HIS A 47 28.95 -21.89 -8.14
C HIS A 47 27.45 -21.63 -8.05
N THR A 48 26.85 -22.21 -7.01
CA THR A 48 25.48 -21.95 -6.56
C THR A 48 25.37 -20.52 -6.04
N PHE A 49 24.49 -19.74 -6.68
CA PHE A 49 24.15 -18.37 -6.30
C PHE A 49 23.15 -18.38 -5.15
N ASN A 50 23.61 -17.97 -3.96
CA ASN A 50 22.78 -17.76 -2.78
C ASN A 50 22.22 -16.33 -2.79
N THR A 51 20.97 -16.17 -3.21
CA THR A 51 20.11 -15.10 -2.71
C THR A 51 19.65 -15.52 -1.32
N GLY A 52 19.87 -14.70 -0.29
CA GLY A 52 19.49 -14.94 1.11
C GLY A 52 17.97 -14.97 1.36
N GLN A 53 17.28 -15.90 0.69
CA GLN A 53 16.00 -16.45 1.08
C GLN A 53 16.27 -17.55 2.10
N TYR A 54 15.78 -17.38 3.31
CA TYR A 54 15.89 -18.40 4.35
C TYR A 54 15.01 -19.60 3.97
N VAL A 55 15.64 -20.58 3.33
CA VAL A 55 15.16 -21.96 3.30
C VAL A 55 15.47 -22.55 4.68
N GLY A 56 14.46 -22.64 5.54
CA GLY A 56 14.57 -23.51 6.71
C GLY A 56 14.81 -24.94 6.23
N GLN A 57 15.92 -25.54 6.66
CA GLN A 57 16.16 -26.97 6.45
C GLN A 57 15.03 -27.76 7.11
N THR A 58 14.07 -28.17 6.29
CA THR A 58 13.27 -29.36 6.52
C THR A 58 14.22 -30.51 6.79
N GLN A 59 14.05 -31.20 7.92
CA GLN A 59 14.55 -32.56 8.07
C GLN A 59 14.17 -33.34 6.80
N ASN A 60 15.13 -34.08 6.23
CA ASN A 60 14.94 -34.95 5.08
C ASN A 60 13.76 -35.90 5.29
N PHE A 61 12.55 -35.46 4.96
CA PHE A 61 11.45 -36.32 4.61
C PHE A 61 11.52 -36.47 3.10
N VAL A 62 11.81 -37.69 2.67
CA VAL A 62 11.58 -38.13 1.30
C VAL A 62 10.13 -37.79 0.98
N VAL A 63 9.92 -36.73 0.20
CA VAL A 63 8.62 -36.39 -0.38
C VAL A 63 8.35 -37.49 -1.39
N HIS A 64 7.54 -38.47 -1.00
CA HIS A 64 6.76 -39.20 -1.99
C HIS A 64 5.97 -38.14 -2.75
N GLN A 65 6.22 -38.03 -4.06
CA GLN A 65 5.38 -37.26 -4.98
C GLN A 65 3.94 -37.76 -4.87
N SER A 66 3.16 -37.16 -3.96
CA SER A 66 1.72 -37.13 -4.06
C SER A 66 1.40 -35.94 -4.97
N SER A 67 1.02 -36.28 -6.20
CA SER A 67 0.56 -35.40 -7.28
C SER A 67 -0.16 -34.13 -6.81
N SER A 68 0.53 -32.99 -6.82
CA SER A 68 -0.08 -31.66 -6.77
C SER A 68 -0.39 -31.22 -8.21
N LEU A 69 -1.68 -31.18 -8.55
CA LEU A 69 -2.14 -30.51 -9.77
C LEU A 69 -1.94 -29.00 -9.59
N SER A 70 -1.31 -28.33 -10.54
CA SER A 70 -1.15 -26.86 -10.50
C SER A 70 -2.52 -26.17 -10.61
N LEU A 71 -2.71 -25.07 -9.84
CA LEU A 71 -3.91 -24.21 -9.86
C LEU A 71 -4.35 -23.82 -11.29
N SER A 72 -3.39 -23.66 -12.22
CA SER A 72 -3.64 -23.33 -13.62
C SER A 72 -4.31 -24.42 -14.45
N THR A 73 -4.37 -25.67 -13.97
CA THR A 73 -4.86 -26.81 -14.78
C THR A 73 -6.37 -27.06 -14.59
N ILE A 74 -7.03 -26.45 -13.60
CA ILE A 74 -8.43 -26.78 -13.23
C ILE A 74 -9.41 -25.60 -13.42
N SER A 75 -9.01 -24.35 -13.22
CA SER A 75 -9.91 -23.18 -13.26
C SER A 75 -9.77 -22.34 -14.54
N ASN A 76 -10.41 -22.79 -15.63
CA ASN A 76 -10.71 -21.93 -16.81
C ASN A 76 -11.87 -20.95 -16.50
N ILE A 77 -11.80 -20.19 -15.41
CA ILE A 77 -12.79 -19.16 -15.06
C ILE A 77 -12.17 -17.78 -15.24
N ASP A 78 -12.79 -16.96 -16.08
CA ASP A 78 -12.41 -15.58 -16.30
C ASP A 78 -13.00 -14.68 -15.19
N LEU A 79 -12.28 -14.57 -14.09
CA LEU A 79 -12.58 -13.65 -12.99
C LEU A 79 -11.39 -12.72 -12.75
N PRO A 80 -11.61 -11.42 -12.50
CA PRO A 80 -10.53 -10.55 -12.07
C PRO A 80 -10.11 -10.92 -10.65
N ILE A 81 -8.87 -11.38 -10.49
CA ILE A 81 -8.32 -11.83 -9.20
C ILE A 81 -7.12 -11.01 -8.76
N VAL A 82 -6.67 -11.28 -7.53
CA VAL A 82 -5.41 -10.78 -6.96
C VAL A 82 -4.53 -11.98 -6.63
N GLU A 83 -3.75 -12.46 -7.61
CA GLU A 83 -2.96 -13.70 -7.47
C GLU A 83 -1.99 -13.68 -6.29
N ASN A 84 -1.35 -12.53 -6.05
CA ASN A 84 -0.38 -12.34 -4.97
C ASN A 84 -1.01 -12.12 -3.58
N ALA A 85 -2.34 -12.21 -3.45
CA ALA A 85 -3.05 -12.20 -2.16
C ALA A 85 -3.37 -13.62 -1.66
N ILE A 86 -3.16 -14.65 -2.47
CA ILE A 86 -3.53 -16.04 -2.16
C ILE A 86 -2.40 -16.72 -1.37
N PHE A 87 -2.74 -17.64 -0.46
CA PHE A 87 -1.76 -18.36 0.36
C PHE A 87 -0.70 -19.08 -0.48
N GLU A 88 -1.10 -19.73 -1.57
CA GLU A 88 -0.21 -20.47 -2.46
C GLU A 88 0.74 -19.58 -3.29
N SER A 89 0.56 -18.25 -3.26
CA SER A 89 1.44 -17.32 -3.98
C SER A 89 2.84 -17.26 -3.37
N SER A 90 3.85 -17.01 -4.20
CA SER A 90 5.23 -16.82 -3.76
C SER A 90 5.36 -15.66 -2.75
N ASP A 91 4.56 -14.61 -2.91
CA ASP A 91 4.54 -13.46 -2.02
C ASP A 91 4.10 -13.81 -0.60
N VAL A 92 3.09 -14.68 -0.45
CA VAL A 92 2.60 -15.08 0.88
C VAL A 92 3.43 -16.22 1.46
N GLN A 93 3.83 -17.20 0.65
CA GLN A 93 4.67 -18.33 1.09
C GLN A 93 6.06 -17.90 1.57
N SER A 94 6.59 -16.80 1.05
CA SER A 94 7.89 -16.26 1.48
C SER A 94 7.83 -15.52 2.81
N GLU A 95 6.65 -15.19 3.32
CA GLU A 95 6.49 -14.52 4.62
C GLU A 95 6.53 -15.51 5.80
N PRO A 96 7.07 -15.10 6.96
CA PRO A 96 7.35 -16.01 8.07
C PRO A 96 6.08 -16.59 8.69
N MET A 97 6.19 -17.84 9.15
CA MET A 97 5.20 -18.57 9.94
C MET A 97 5.61 -18.63 11.43
N CYS A 98 4.70 -19.06 12.31
CA CYS A 98 5.02 -19.28 13.71
C CYS A 98 6.10 -20.35 13.82
N SER A 99 7.15 -20.07 14.61
CA SER A 99 8.16 -21.08 14.92
C SER A 99 7.53 -22.28 15.63
N PRO A 100 8.11 -23.49 15.49
CA PRO A 100 7.62 -24.67 16.19
C PRO A 100 7.40 -24.40 17.68
N ASN A 101 6.29 -24.90 18.23
CA ASN A 101 5.88 -24.76 19.63
C ASN A 101 5.58 -23.33 20.14
N THR A 102 5.64 -22.29 19.30
CA THR A 102 5.16 -20.95 19.66
C THR A 102 3.67 -20.77 19.32
N ARG A 103 2.94 -19.95 20.09
CA ARG A 103 1.51 -19.65 19.88
C ARG A 103 0.63 -20.91 19.79
N LYS A 104 1.07 -22.00 20.44
CA LYS A 104 0.44 -23.30 20.33
C LYS A 104 -1.01 -23.28 20.80
N GLU A 105 -1.29 -22.60 21.92
CA GLU A 105 -2.63 -22.51 22.49
C GLU A 105 -3.65 -21.91 21.51
N VAL A 106 -3.34 -20.75 20.92
CA VAL A 106 -4.24 -20.07 19.98
C VAL A 106 -4.36 -20.83 18.67
N ILE A 107 -3.28 -21.40 18.15
CA ILE A 107 -3.33 -22.23 16.93
C ILE A 107 -4.18 -23.48 17.17
N ASP A 108 -4.00 -24.15 18.30
CA ASP A 108 -4.77 -25.36 18.63
C ASP A 108 -6.25 -25.03 18.90
N ASP A 109 -6.59 -23.87 19.48
CA ASP A 109 -7.98 -23.41 19.61
C ASP A 109 -8.64 -23.16 18.24
N ILE A 110 -7.94 -22.51 17.31
CA ILE A 110 -8.44 -22.28 15.95
C ILE A 110 -8.65 -23.62 15.22
N LEU A 111 -7.70 -24.56 15.31
CA LEU A 111 -7.84 -25.85 14.64
C LEU A 111 -8.99 -26.69 15.24
N LYS A 112 -9.16 -26.68 16.57
CA LYS A 112 -10.32 -27.30 17.24
C LYS A 112 -11.63 -26.63 16.84
N TRP A 113 -11.62 -25.30 16.67
CA TRP A 113 -12.77 -24.56 16.19
C TRP A 113 -13.17 -24.98 14.77
N VAL A 114 -12.22 -25.19 13.85
CA VAL A 114 -12.51 -25.69 12.49
C VAL A 114 -13.20 -27.05 12.53
N GLU A 115 -12.81 -27.91 13.46
CA GLU A 115 -13.34 -29.28 13.60
C GLU A 115 -14.70 -29.34 14.34
N ASN A 116 -15.16 -28.24 14.96
CA ASN A 116 -16.38 -28.24 15.79
C ASN A 116 -17.61 -27.63 15.07
N PRO A 117 -18.54 -28.46 14.55
CA PRO A 117 -19.73 -27.98 13.82
C PRO A 117 -20.70 -27.14 14.66
N SER A 118 -20.66 -27.27 15.99
CA SER A 118 -21.57 -26.56 16.90
C SER A 118 -21.10 -25.15 17.26
N GLU A 119 -19.84 -24.83 16.95
CA GLU A 119 -19.27 -23.51 17.19
C GLU A 119 -19.75 -22.48 16.18
N LYS A 120 -19.61 -21.20 16.56
CA LYS A 120 -19.89 -20.08 15.67
C LYS A 120 -19.01 -20.15 14.42
N ARG A 121 -19.55 -19.80 13.26
CA ARG A 121 -18.87 -20.00 11.96
C ARG A 121 -17.86 -18.92 11.56
N LEU A 122 -17.88 -17.79 12.26
CA LEU A 122 -16.89 -16.73 12.06
C LEU A 122 -15.99 -16.70 13.31
N TYR A 123 -14.71 -16.93 13.11
CA TYR A 123 -13.68 -16.79 14.14
C TYR A 123 -12.88 -15.53 13.85
N TRP A 124 -12.80 -14.64 14.83
CA TRP A 124 -12.10 -13.39 14.70
C TRP A 124 -10.98 -13.27 15.73
N LEU A 125 -9.76 -13.23 15.22
CA LEU A 125 -8.54 -12.95 15.97
C LEU A 125 -8.23 -11.45 15.90
N ASP A 126 -8.38 -10.78 17.03
CA ASP A 126 -8.03 -9.37 17.21
C ASP A 126 -6.74 -9.25 18.01
N GLY A 127 -5.93 -8.23 17.74
CA GLY A 127 -4.68 -7.98 18.43
C GLY A 127 -3.98 -6.71 17.94
N ARG A 128 -3.05 -6.18 18.72
CA ARG A 128 -2.29 -4.98 18.36
C ARG A 128 -1.28 -5.25 17.25
N ALA A 129 -0.75 -4.17 16.70
CA ALA A 129 0.31 -4.25 15.71
C ALA A 129 1.55 -4.95 16.31
N GLY A 130 2.08 -5.96 15.61
CA GLY A 130 3.36 -6.60 15.97
C GLY A 130 3.25 -7.85 16.85
N GLU A 131 2.02 -8.26 17.20
CA GLU A 131 1.77 -9.45 18.04
C GLU A 131 1.78 -10.78 17.27
N GLY A 132 1.82 -10.74 15.93
CA GLY A 132 1.99 -11.93 15.08
C GLY A 132 0.70 -12.51 14.48
N LYS A 133 -0.38 -11.73 14.35
CA LYS A 133 -1.66 -12.18 13.77
C LYS A 133 -1.51 -12.80 12.38
N SER A 134 -0.87 -12.10 11.44
CA SER A 134 -0.61 -12.62 10.08
C SER A 134 0.27 -13.86 10.06
N THR A 135 1.21 -13.95 11.00
CA THR A 135 2.05 -15.12 11.21
C THR A 135 1.21 -16.32 11.66
N ILE A 136 0.27 -16.12 12.60
CA ILE A 136 -0.70 -17.14 13.02
C ILE A 136 -1.59 -17.55 11.85
N ALA A 137 -2.12 -16.60 11.08
CA ALA A 137 -2.98 -16.89 9.92
C ALA A 137 -2.27 -17.74 8.86
N ARG A 138 -1.02 -17.41 8.52
CA ARG A 138 -0.21 -18.24 7.62
C ARG A 138 0.04 -19.64 8.17
N THR A 139 0.36 -19.78 9.46
CA THR A 139 0.53 -21.11 10.08
C THR A 139 -0.77 -21.91 10.08
N VAL A 140 -1.92 -21.28 10.32
CA VAL A 140 -3.22 -21.92 10.22
C VAL A 140 -3.49 -22.39 8.79
N CYS A 141 -3.25 -21.54 7.78
CA CYS A 141 -3.36 -21.93 6.37
C CYS A 141 -2.47 -23.13 6.04
N GLU A 142 -1.21 -23.12 6.50
CA GLU A 142 -0.26 -24.22 6.27
C GLU A 142 -0.75 -25.55 6.86
N ARG A 143 -1.20 -25.54 8.12
CA ARG A 143 -1.71 -26.75 8.78
C ARG A 143 -3.00 -27.26 8.16
N LEU A 144 -3.88 -26.37 7.74
CA LEU A 144 -5.13 -26.72 7.06
C LEU A 144 -4.87 -27.24 5.64
N SER A 145 -3.96 -26.62 4.89
CA SER A 145 -3.56 -27.05 3.55
C SER A 145 -2.98 -28.46 3.57
N LYS A 146 -2.10 -28.79 4.54
CA LYS A 146 -1.57 -30.15 4.76
C LYS A 146 -2.64 -31.21 5.03
N LYS A 147 -3.78 -30.81 5.60
CA LYS A 147 -4.94 -31.68 5.86
C LYS A 147 -5.98 -31.63 4.73
N ASN A 148 -5.72 -30.94 3.62
CA ASN A 148 -6.69 -30.62 2.56
C ASN A 148 -7.98 -29.95 3.07
N GLY A 149 -7.89 -29.20 4.17
CA GLY A 149 -9.03 -28.51 4.80
C GLY A 149 -9.14 -27.03 4.43
N LEU A 150 -8.07 -26.42 3.91
CA LEU A 150 -8.10 -25.03 3.42
C LEU A 150 -8.70 -24.99 2.02
N VAL A 151 -9.73 -24.16 1.82
CA VAL A 151 -10.39 -24.02 0.52
C VAL A 151 -10.01 -22.71 -0.18
N ALA A 152 -9.97 -21.60 0.57
CA ALA A 152 -9.61 -20.32 0.02
C ALA A 152 -8.94 -19.42 1.06
N SER A 153 -8.13 -18.48 0.58
CA SER A 153 -7.47 -17.50 1.42
C SER A 153 -7.33 -16.14 0.75
N PHE A 154 -7.24 -15.08 1.55
CA PHE A 154 -6.94 -13.74 1.07
C PHE A 154 -6.14 -12.95 2.11
N PHE A 155 -4.97 -12.47 1.72
CA PHE A 155 -4.05 -11.72 2.57
C PHE A 155 -4.01 -10.26 2.13
N PHE A 156 -4.75 -9.40 2.84
CA PHE A 156 -4.74 -7.96 2.60
C PHE A 156 -3.33 -7.40 2.82
N LYS A 157 -3.00 -6.38 2.04
CA LYS A 157 -1.73 -5.65 2.19
C LYS A 157 -1.86 -4.23 1.71
N LYS A 158 -1.83 -3.27 2.64
CA LYS A 158 -2.10 -1.85 2.33
C LYS A 158 -1.03 -1.28 1.40
N GLY A 159 -1.43 -0.55 0.36
CA GLY A 159 -0.53 0.10 -0.59
C GLY A 159 0.33 -0.86 -1.44
N VAL A 160 -0.04 -2.14 -1.55
CA VAL A 160 0.65 -3.13 -2.41
C VAL A 160 -0.29 -3.63 -3.51
N GLY A 161 -0.26 -2.95 -4.67
CA GLY A 161 -1.11 -3.28 -5.81
C GLY A 161 -2.59 -3.34 -5.42
N ASP A 162 -3.31 -4.35 -5.89
CA ASP A 162 -4.73 -4.56 -5.58
C ASP A 162 -4.96 -5.28 -4.23
N ARG A 163 -3.90 -5.63 -3.47
CA ARG A 163 -4.04 -6.33 -2.17
C ARG A 163 -4.61 -5.45 -1.07
N GLY A 164 -4.57 -4.13 -1.23
CA GLY A 164 -5.22 -3.19 -0.32
C GLY A 164 -6.71 -3.01 -0.62
N ASN A 165 -7.22 -3.51 -1.75
CA ASN A 165 -8.56 -3.18 -2.21
C ASN A 165 -9.52 -4.37 -2.09
N ALA A 166 -10.63 -4.21 -1.35
CA ALA A 166 -11.62 -5.26 -1.16
C ALA A 166 -12.43 -5.61 -2.42
N ARG A 167 -12.42 -4.78 -3.47
CA ARG A 167 -13.21 -4.97 -4.71
C ARG A 167 -13.04 -6.33 -5.35
N ARG A 168 -11.86 -6.95 -5.21
CA ARG A 168 -11.53 -8.27 -5.77
C ARG A 168 -11.47 -9.39 -4.72
N LEU A 169 -11.89 -9.14 -3.47
CA LEU A 169 -11.89 -10.14 -2.41
C LEU A 169 -12.73 -11.36 -2.81
N PHE A 170 -14.01 -11.15 -3.09
CA PHE A 170 -14.94 -12.26 -3.35
C PHE A 170 -14.69 -12.93 -4.70
N THR A 171 -14.23 -12.21 -5.72
CA THR A 171 -13.84 -12.82 -7.00
C THR A 171 -12.60 -13.71 -6.84
N THR A 172 -11.62 -13.29 -6.04
CA THR A 172 -10.42 -14.10 -5.73
C THR A 172 -10.75 -15.33 -4.89
N LEU A 173 -11.66 -15.21 -3.92
CA LEU A 173 -12.16 -16.35 -3.14
C LEU A 173 -12.96 -17.33 -4.01
N ALA A 174 -13.83 -16.83 -4.90
CA ALA A 174 -14.60 -17.64 -5.83
C ALA A 174 -13.72 -18.39 -6.83
N TYR A 175 -12.66 -17.75 -7.32
CA TYR A 175 -11.67 -18.41 -8.16
C TYR A 175 -11.02 -19.61 -7.45
N GLN A 176 -10.61 -19.46 -6.19
CA GLN A 176 -10.04 -20.57 -5.39
C GLN A 176 -11.07 -21.68 -5.13
N LEU A 177 -12.32 -21.32 -4.77
CA LEU A 177 -13.43 -22.26 -4.63
C LEU A 177 -13.66 -23.09 -5.90
N SER A 178 -13.56 -22.45 -7.07
CA SER A 178 -13.71 -23.11 -8.36
C SER A 178 -12.58 -24.08 -8.71
N ALA A 179 -11.38 -23.84 -8.19
CA ALA A 179 -10.24 -24.74 -8.36
C ALA A 179 -10.33 -25.94 -7.42
N HIS A 180 -11.04 -25.81 -6.29
CA HIS A 180 -11.16 -26.84 -5.27
C HIS A 180 -12.16 -27.96 -5.63
N SER A 181 -13.20 -27.67 -6.40
CA SER A 181 -14.24 -28.66 -6.77
C SER A 181 -14.78 -28.42 -8.18
N LEU A 182 -14.91 -29.49 -8.96
CA LEU A 182 -15.50 -29.45 -10.32
C LEU A 182 -16.98 -29.02 -10.31
N ASP A 183 -17.73 -29.40 -9.26
CA ASP A 183 -19.13 -28.99 -9.08
C ASP A 183 -19.22 -27.48 -8.82
N LEU A 184 -18.36 -26.95 -7.94
CA LEU A 184 -18.28 -25.50 -7.70
C LEU A 184 -17.78 -24.74 -8.93
N ASN A 185 -16.83 -25.31 -9.67
CA ASN A 185 -16.34 -24.74 -10.92
C ASN A 185 -17.48 -24.49 -11.91
N THR A 186 -18.31 -25.52 -12.11
CA THR A 186 -19.46 -25.46 -13.03
C THR A 186 -20.46 -24.40 -12.57
N ARG A 187 -20.84 -24.40 -11.29
CA ARG A 187 -21.82 -23.45 -10.74
C ARG A 187 -21.34 -22.00 -10.80
N ILE A 188 -20.06 -21.76 -10.51
CA ILE A 188 -19.49 -20.41 -10.56
C ILE A 188 -19.40 -19.94 -12.02
N LYS A 189 -19.04 -20.82 -12.96
CA LYS A 189 -19.09 -20.53 -14.40
C LYS A 189 -20.49 -20.15 -14.85
N ASP A 190 -21.51 -20.92 -14.44
CA ASP A 190 -22.90 -20.67 -14.79
C ASP A 190 -23.38 -19.31 -14.23
N ALA A 191 -22.98 -18.98 -13.00
CA ALA A 191 -23.30 -17.70 -12.39
C ALA A 191 -22.69 -16.51 -13.16
N ILE A 192 -21.44 -16.64 -13.62
CA ILE A 192 -20.75 -15.61 -14.41
C ILE A 192 -21.34 -15.50 -15.83
N ALA A 193 -21.68 -16.64 -16.45
CA ALA A 193 -22.31 -16.67 -17.77
C ALA A 193 -23.70 -16.00 -17.75
N LEU A 194 -24.45 -16.19 -16.66
CA LEU A 194 -25.75 -15.56 -16.45
C LEU A 194 -25.64 -14.05 -16.21
N ASP A 195 -24.59 -13.61 -15.50
CA ASP A 195 -24.39 -12.21 -15.15
C ASP A 195 -22.89 -11.82 -15.20
N PRO A 196 -22.39 -11.38 -16.37
CA PRO A 196 -20.99 -11.01 -16.53
C PRO A 196 -20.57 -9.77 -15.74
N LYS A 197 -21.54 -9.00 -15.19
CA LYS A 197 -21.28 -7.77 -14.44
C LYS A 197 -20.96 -8.03 -12.97
N ILE A 198 -21.10 -9.27 -12.48
CA ILE A 198 -20.88 -9.64 -11.06
C ILE A 198 -19.57 -9.05 -10.48
N PRO A 199 -18.40 -9.11 -11.15
CA PRO A 199 -17.16 -8.55 -10.58
C PRO A 199 -17.19 -7.05 -10.27
N ASN A 200 -18.14 -6.32 -10.85
CA ASN A 200 -18.34 -4.89 -10.66
C ASN A 200 -19.52 -4.56 -9.74
N MET A 201 -20.22 -5.57 -9.21
CA MET A 201 -21.34 -5.39 -8.27
C MET A 201 -20.85 -5.13 -6.85
N ALA A 202 -21.78 -4.73 -5.97
CA ALA A 202 -21.52 -4.57 -4.54
C ALA A 202 -21.13 -5.90 -3.87
N PHE A 203 -20.38 -5.81 -2.76
CA PHE A 203 -19.85 -6.95 -2.01
C PHE A 203 -20.89 -8.02 -1.66
N GLY A 204 -22.08 -7.62 -1.21
CA GLY A 204 -23.15 -8.56 -0.89
C GLY A 204 -23.62 -9.35 -2.11
N ALA A 205 -23.74 -8.71 -3.28
CA ALA A 205 -24.13 -9.38 -4.52
C ALA A 205 -23.04 -10.32 -5.04
N GLN A 206 -21.76 -9.92 -4.93
CA GLN A 206 -20.63 -10.79 -5.27
C GLN A 206 -20.61 -12.04 -4.38
N PHE A 207 -20.69 -11.86 -3.06
CA PHE A 207 -20.71 -12.97 -2.11
C PHE A 207 -21.90 -13.91 -2.35
N GLU A 208 -23.09 -13.35 -2.54
CA GLU A 208 -24.30 -14.13 -2.78
C GLU A 208 -24.20 -14.97 -4.06
N LYS A 209 -23.80 -14.35 -5.17
CA LYS A 209 -23.80 -14.99 -6.50
C LYS A 209 -22.59 -15.90 -6.73
N LEU A 210 -21.41 -15.55 -6.21
CA LEU A 210 -20.18 -16.32 -6.46
C LEU A 210 -19.81 -17.30 -5.35
N ILE A 211 -20.31 -17.13 -4.13
CA ILE A 211 -19.94 -17.97 -2.98
C ILE A 211 -21.17 -18.68 -2.43
N ARG A 212 -22.17 -17.94 -1.91
CA ARG A 212 -23.28 -18.55 -1.16
C ARG A 212 -24.16 -19.45 -2.04
N LYS A 213 -24.65 -18.95 -3.18
CA LYS A 213 -25.50 -19.74 -4.09
C LYS A 213 -24.78 -20.97 -4.63
N PRO A 214 -23.53 -20.90 -5.17
CA PRO A 214 -22.78 -22.07 -5.59
C PRO A 214 -22.60 -23.12 -4.48
N LEU A 215 -22.32 -22.69 -3.24
CA LEU A 215 -22.18 -23.59 -2.10
C LEU A 215 -23.49 -24.24 -1.70
N SER A 216 -24.60 -23.50 -1.72
CA SER A 216 -25.90 -24.00 -1.24
C SER A 216 -26.41 -25.25 -1.95
N GLY A 217 -25.99 -25.46 -3.20
CA GLY A 217 -26.32 -26.64 -4.00
C GLY A 217 -25.17 -27.63 -4.17
N SER A 218 -24.03 -27.42 -3.51
CA SER A 218 -22.82 -28.23 -3.72
C SER A 218 -22.79 -29.51 -2.88
N THR A 219 -22.01 -30.50 -3.32
CA THR A 219 -21.68 -31.69 -2.51
C THR A 219 -20.61 -31.41 -1.44
N THR A 220 -20.03 -30.21 -1.45
CA THR A 220 -18.95 -29.81 -0.53
C THR A 220 -19.51 -29.65 0.90
N ARG A 221 -19.00 -30.45 1.85
CA ARG A 221 -19.55 -30.50 3.22
C ARG A 221 -19.04 -29.40 4.14
N GLN A 222 -17.76 -29.07 4.03
CA GLN A 222 -17.10 -28.04 4.84
C GLN A 222 -16.22 -27.19 3.95
N VAL A 223 -16.22 -25.89 4.19
CA VAL A 223 -15.38 -24.91 3.49
C VAL A 223 -14.74 -24.01 4.51
N VAL A 224 -13.40 -23.96 4.53
CA VAL A 224 -12.66 -23.05 5.42
C VAL A 224 -11.99 -21.97 4.60
N ILE A 225 -12.31 -20.71 4.94
CA ILE A 225 -11.74 -19.52 4.33
C ILE A 225 -10.92 -18.76 5.36
N VAL A 226 -9.71 -18.33 4.99
CA VAL A 226 -8.85 -17.49 5.84
C VAL A 226 -8.71 -16.09 5.22
N ILE A 227 -9.03 -15.04 5.98
CA ILE A 227 -8.85 -13.65 5.57
C ILE A 227 -7.93 -12.99 6.59
N ASP A 228 -6.76 -12.56 6.13
CA ASP A 228 -5.74 -11.93 6.97
C ASP A 228 -5.69 -10.42 6.78
N ALA A 229 -5.42 -9.71 7.89
CA ALA A 229 -5.14 -8.28 7.97
C ALA A 229 -6.23 -7.40 7.36
N LEU A 230 -7.50 -7.65 7.69
CA LEU A 230 -8.61 -6.87 7.13
C LEU A 230 -8.52 -5.37 7.44
N ASP A 231 -7.83 -4.98 8.51
CA ASP A 231 -7.50 -3.59 8.82
C ASP A 231 -6.57 -2.91 7.80
N GLU A 232 -5.91 -3.68 6.94
CA GLU A 232 -5.09 -3.18 5.83
C GLU A 232 -5.90 -2.92 4.55
N CYS A 233 -7.21 -3.17 4.55
CA CYS A 233 -8.09 -2.77 3.47
C CYS A 233 -8.22 -1.24 3.39
N GLU A 234 -8.17 -0.71 2.17
CA GLU A 234 -8.38 0.69 1.85
C GLU A 234 -9.90 0.97 1.84
N GLY A 235 -10.35 1.93 2.66
CA GLY A 235 -11.76 2.31 2.78
C GLY A 235 -12.45 1.71 4.00
N ASP A 236 -12.64 2.53 5.04
CA ASP A 236 -13.28 2.10 6.30
C ASP A 236 -14.72 1.59 6.09
N SER A 237 -15.45 2.16 5.12
CA SER A 237 -16.79 1.71 4.71
C SER A 237 -16.79 0.29 4.14
N ASP A 238 -15.73 -0.07 3.41
CA ASP A 238 -15.61 -1.35 2.73
C ASP A 238 -15.36 -2.46 3.76
N ILE A 239 -14.52 -2.19 4.76
CA ILE A 239 -14.27 -3.13 5.87
C ILE A 239 -15.56 -3.49 6.60
N ILE A 240 -16.35 -2.48 6.97
CA ILE A 240 -17.64 -2.70 7.66
C ILE A 240 -18.57 -3.55 6.80
N THR A 241 -18.63 -3.24 5.50
CA THR A 241 -19.49 -3.97 4.56
C THR A 241 -19.04 -5.42 4.39
N VAL A 242 -17.73 -5.66 4.26
CA VAL A 242 -17.16 -7.02 4.16
C VAL A 242 -17.48 -7.83 5.41
N ILE A 243 -17.29 -7.28 6.62
CA ILE A 243 -17.62 -7.98 7.87
C ILE A 243 -19.11 -8.30 7.93
N ALA A 244 -19.98 -7.35 7.58
CA ALA A 244 -21.43 -7.55 7.57
C ALA A 244 -21.85 -8.65 6.59
N VAL A 245 -21.22 -8.73 5.42
CA VAL A 245 -21.46 -9.78 4.42
C VAL A 245 -20.95 -11.14 4.92
N LEU A 246 -19.74 -11.21 5.46
CA LEU A 246 -19.18 -12.45 6.02
C LEU A 246 -19.97 -12.97 7.22
N ALA A 247 -20.61 -12.09 8.01
CA ALA A 247 -21.46 -12.50 9.11
C ALA A 247 -22.71 -13.28 8.64
N GLN A 248 -23.15 -13.11 7.38
CA GLN A 248 -24.27 -13.87 6.79
C GLN A 248 -23.96 -15.36 6.64
N VAL A 249 -22.67 -15.75 6.67
CA VAL A 249 -22.23 -17.17 6.70
C VAL A 249 -22.85 -17.94 7.86
N SER A 250 -23.14 -17.28 8.98
CA SER A 250 -23.81 -17.89 10.14
C SER A 250 -25.21 -18.42 9.83
N GLU A 251 -25.82 -18.01 8.72
CA GLU A 251 -27.20 -18.33 8.35
C GLU A 251 -27.29 -19.53 7.38
N GLU A 252 -26.17 -19.97 6.80
CA GLU A 252 -26.14 -20.98 5.72
C GLU A 252 -26.24 -22.43 6.23
N LYS A 253 -27.41 -23.06 6.24
CA LYS A 253 -27.54 -24.38 6.90
C LYS A 253 -27.04 -25.56 6.07
N SER A 254 -26.84 -25.42 4.76
CA SER A 254 -26.53 -26.55 3.88
C SER A 254 -25.04 -26.90 3.81
N VAL A 255 -24.14 -25.94 4.07
CA VAL A 255 -22.69 -26.13 4.06
C VAL A 255 -22.08 -25.59 5.35
N ASP A 256 -21.10 -26.30 5.92
CA ASP A 256 -20.30 -25.79 7.04
C ASP A 256 -19.22 -24.82 6.52
N LEU A 257 -19.66 -23.63 6.10
CA LEU A 257 -18.78 -22.55 5.70
C LEU A 257 -18.22 -21.84 6.95
N ARG A 258 -16.91 -21.90 7.13
CA ARG A 258 -16.16 -21.32 8.26
C ARG A 258 -15.21 -20.26 7.76
N VAL A 259 -15.18 -19.12 8.43
CA VAL A 259 -14.30 -18.00 8.08
C VAL A 259 -13.44 -17.65 9.29
N PHE A 260 -12.13 -17.68 9.10
CA PHE A 260 -11.15 -17.18 10.06
C PHE A 260 -10.64 -15.82 9.60
N LEU A 261 -10.77 -14.82 10.48
CA LEU A 261 -10.46 -13.43 10.20
C LEU A 261 -9.42 -12.89 11.19
N THR A 262 -8.45 -12.11 10.71
CA THR A 262 -7.58 -11.30 11.58
C THR A 262 -7.77 -9.80 11.32
N SER A 263 -7.71 -8.99 12.38
CA SER A 263 -7.64 -7.52 12.26
C SER A 263 -7.02 -6.89 13.50
N ARG A 264 -6.92 -5.55 13.51
CA ARG A 264 -6.66 -4.73 14.69
C ARG A 264 -7.94 -4.32 15.43
N PRO A 265 -7.84 -3.88 16.70
CA PRO A 265 -9.01 -3.55 17.52
C PRO A 265 -9.67 -2.22 17.11
N GLU A 266 -8.97 -1.40 16.32
CA GLU A 266 -9.45 -0.08 15.91
C GLU A 266 -10.57 -0.13 14.86
N ILE A 267 -10.86 -1.30 14.26
CA ILE A 267 -11.83 -1.42 13.17
C ILE A 267 -12.80 -2.59 13.43
N PRO A 268 -14.14 -2.38 13.34
CA PRO A 268 -14.91 -1.14 13.27
C PRO A 268 -15.42 -0.63 14.65
N PRO A 269 -16.13 0.53 14.75
CA PRO A 269 -16.68 1.04 16.01
C PRO A 269 -17.58 0.02 16.73
N ARG A 270 -17.47 -0.03 18.08
CA ARG A 270 -18.15 -1.03 18.93
C ARG A 270 -19.69 -1.05 18.82
N SER A 271 -20.31 0.01 18.29
CA SER A 271 -21.76 0.14 18.10
C SER A 271 -22.32 -0.82 17.05
N GLU A 272 -21.75 -0.84 15.85
CA GLU A 272 -22.12 -1.76 14.76
C GLU A 272 -21.73 -3.20 15.11
N LEU A 273 -20.60 -3.37 15.78
CA LEU A 273 -20.08 -4.68 16.20
C LEU A 273 -20.98 -5.41 17.17
N LYS A 274 -21.66 -4.73 18.11
CA LYS A 274 -22.50 -5.40 19.11
C LYS A 274 -23.58 -6.29 18.50
N LYS A 275 -24.10 -5.94 17.32
CA LYS A 275 -25.08 -6.75 16.58
C LYS A 275 -24.46 -8.00 15.94
N ILE A 276 -23.19 -7.92 15.55
CA ILE A 276 -22.45 -8.98 14.85
C ILE A 276 -21.73 -9.92 15.84
N LEU A 277 -21.20 -9.39 16.96
CA LEU A 277 -20.43 -10.14 17.96
C LEU A 277 -21.19 -11.33 18.57
N GLY A 278 -22.52 -11.26 18.66
CA GLY A 278 -23.35 -12.40 19.05
C GLY A 278 -23.13 -13.64 18.16
N LYS A 279 -22.80 -13.43 16.87
CA LYS A 279 -22.58 -14.45 15.84
C LYS A 279 -21.11 -14.82 15.63
N VAL A 280 -20.16 -14.21 16.35
CA VAL A 280 -18.70 -14.41 16.15
C VAL A 280 -18.03 -15.03 17.39
N LYS A 281 -17.07 -15.95 17.19
CA LYS A 281 -16.11 -16.36 18.22
C LYS A 281 -14.96 -15.37 18.19
N HIS A 282 -14.89 -14.49 19.17
CA HIS A 282 -13.90 -13.42 19.25
C HIS A 282 -12.76 -13.80 20.20
N PHE A 283 -11.54 -13.75 19.71
CA PHE A 283 -10.33 -14.00 20.48
C PHE A 283 -9.43 -12.76 20.41
N VAL A 284 -9.20 -12.13 21.55
CA VAL A 284 -8.22 -11.04 21.65
C VAL A 284 -6.88 -11.66 22.01
N LEU A 285 -5.84 -11.36 21.23
CA LEU A 285 -4.46 -11.66 21.58
C LEU A 285 -4.09 -10.79 22.79
N ASP A 286 -4.41 -11.28 23.98
CA ASP A 286 -4.02 -10.64 25.23
C ASP A 286 -2.70 -11.23 25.75
N THR A 287 -1.97 -10.43 26.51
CA THR A 287 -0.64 -10.71 27.07
C THR A 287 -0.72 -11.73 28.19
N ALA A 288 -0.97 -13.00 27.85
CA ALA A 288 -0.88 -14.12 28.78
C ALA A 288 0.58 -14.39 29.19
N SER A 289 0.76 -15.04 30.34
CA SER A 289 2.05 -15.41 30.95
C SER A 289 2.97 -16.27 30.07
N THR A 290 2.49 -16.75 28.92
CA THR A 290 3.20 -17.62 27.97
C THR A 290 3.89 -16.87 26.83
N ILE A 291 3.62 -15.57 26.62
CA ILE A 291 4.22 -14.82 25.51
C ILE A 291 5.72 -14.67 25.67
N GLU A 292 6.20 -14.39 26.90
CA GLU A 292 7.63 -14.27 27.16
C GLU A 292 8.36 -15.58 26.86
N ASP A 293 7.79 -16.71 27.25
CA ASP A 293 8.33 -18.04 26.95
C ASP A 293 8.35 -18.33 25.45
N ASP A 294 7.27 -18.01 24.72
CA ASP A 294 7.23 -18.18 23.27
C ASP A 294 8.26 -17.27 22.57
N ILE A 295 8.44 -16.03 23.03
CA ILE A 295 9.47 -15.10 22.53
C ILE A 295 10.86 -15.66 22.83
N ALA A 296 11.09 -16.19 24.04
CA ALA A 296 12.36 -16.79 24.42
C ALA A 296 12.67 -18.01 23.55
N HIS A 297 11.66 -18.83 23.23
CA HIS A 297 11.81 -19.97 22.32
C HIS A 297 12.15 -19.52 20.90
N TYR A 298 11.43 -18.54 20.37
CA TYR A 298 11.71 -17.91 19.07
C TYR A 298 13.15 -17.39 18.99
N LEU A 299 13.58 -16.60 19.98
CA LEU A 299 14.94 -16.03 20.03
C LEU A 299 16.01 -17.12 20.05
N ARG A 300 15.83 -18.21 20.81
CA ARG A 300 16.78 -19.33 20.84
C ARG A 300 16.95 -19.95 19.46
N LEU A 301 15.84 -20.26 18.80
CA LEU A 301 15.84 -20.89 17.48
C LEU A 301 16.51 -19.98 16.43
N GLU A 302 16.06 -18.74 16.31
CA GLU A 302 16.55 -17.81 15.30
C GLU A 302 18.03 -17.46 15.52
N LEU A 303 18.45 -17.16 16.76
CA LEU A 303 19.86 -16.84 17.02
C LEU A 303 20.78 -18.05 16.84
N SER A 304 20.28 -19.26 17.07
CA SER A 304 21.02 -20.50 16.79
C SER A 304 21.15 -20.76 15.29
N MET A 305 20.14 -20.41 14.49
CA MET A 305 20.26 -20.42 13.02
C MET A 305 21.30 -19.39 12.55
N ILE A 306 21.21 -18.16 13.03
CA ILE A 306 22.18 -17.10 12.70
C ILE A 306 23.60 -17.52 13.09
N GLN A 307 23.79 -18.16 14.25
CA GLN A 307 25.08 -18.67 14.67
C GLN A 307 25.64 -19.71 13.69
N ARG A 308 24.82 -20.68 13.26
CA ARG A 308 25.24 -21.70 12.29
C ARG A 308 25.62 -21.07 10.95
N ASP A 309 24.75 -20.25 10.37
CA ASP A 309 24.98 -19.61 9.07
C ASP A 309 26.20 -18.67 9.09
N ALA A 310 26.45 -18.01 10.22
CA ALA A 310 27.61 -17.14 10.37
C ALA A 310 28.90 -17.93 10.61
N ALA A 311 28.83 -19.05 11.34
CA ALA A 311 29.98 -19.95 11.50
C ALA A 311 30.41 -20.52 10.15
N GLU A 312 29.46 -20.88 9.28
CA GLU A 312 29.74 -21.30 7.89
C GLU A 312 30.42 -20.19 7.07
N ARG A 313 30.15 -18.92 7.37
CA ARG A 313 30.80 -17.75 6.75
C ARG A 313 32.16 -17.40 7.40
N GLY A 314 32.62 -18.17 8.38
CA GLY A 314 33.92 -17.99 9.04
C GLY A 314 33.90 -17.08 10.27
N TYR A 315 32.73 -16.75 10.82
CA TYR A 315 32.65 -15.98 12.08
C TYR A 315 32.87 -16.90 13.29
N GLU A 316 33.70 -16.44 14.24
CA GLU A 316 33.94 -17.13 15.51
C GLU A 316 32.91 -16.72 16.57
N PHE A 317 32.50 -17.69 17.39
CA PHE A 317 31.52 -17.50 18.46
C PHE A 317 32.10 -17.93 19.82
N PRO A 318 31.87 -17.14 20.90
CA PRO A 318 32.22 -17.57 22.25
C PRO A 318 31.48 -18.85 22.68
N THR A 319 32.10 -19.66 23.54
CA THR A 319 31.55 -20.93 24.05
C THR A 319 30.17 -20.80 24.73
N HIS A 320 29.84 -19.62 25.27
CA HIS A 320 28.53 -19.31 25.88
C HIS A 320 27.81 -18.18 25.13
N TRP A 321 27.91 -18.16 23.80
CA TRP A 321 27.24 -17.19 22.93
C TRP A 321 25.72 -17.11 23.17
N LEU A 322 25.04 -18.24 23.33
CA LEU A 322 23.63 -18.30 23.72
C LEU A 322 23.54 -18.99 25.08
N ASN A 323 23.14 -18.24 26.11
CA ASN A 323 22.85 -18.76 27.42
C ASN A 323 21.44 -18.32 27.85
N ASP A 324 20.84 -19.02 28.81
CA ASP A 324 19.45 -18.79 29.20
C ASP A 324 19.24 -17.41 29.84
N GLU A 325 20.24 -16.86 30.53
CA GLU A 325 20.17 -15.51 31.11
C GLU A 325 20.02 -14.44 30.00
N ARG A 326 20.86 -14.52 28.96
CA ARG A 326 20.84 -13.64 27.79
C ARG A 326 19.51 -13.74 27.05
N ILE A 327 19.04 -14.96 26.79
CA ILE A 327 17.76 -15.18 26.11
C ILE A 327 16.60 -14.60 26.93
N THR A 328 16.58 -14.86 28.24
CA THR A 328 15.54 -14.33 29.14
C THR A 328 15.54 -12.80 29.12
N LYS A 329 16.70 -12.15 29.19
CA LYS A 329 16.80 -10.68 29.13
C LYS A 329 16.29 -10.11 27.80
N LEU A 330 16.62 -10.77 26.68
CA LEU A 330 16.12 -10.38 25.35
C LEU A 330 14.61 -10.61 25.22
N ALA A 331 14.09 -11.70 25.78
CA ALA A 331 12.66 -12.00 25.78
C ALA A 331 11.86 -10.98 26.60
N GLN A 332 12.33 -10.66 27.81
CA GLN A 332 11.75 -9.58 28.64
C GLN A 332 11.74 -8.23 27.95
N THR A 333 12.78 -7.95 27.15
CA THR A 333 12.86 -6.71 26.37
C THR A 333 11.85 -6.67 25.24
N ALA A 334 11.65 -7.80 24.56
CA ALA A 334 10.72 -7.90 23.45
C ALA A 334 9.26 -8.06 23.90
N ASN A 335 9.01 -8.56 25.11
CA ASN A 335 7.67 -8.76 25.66
C ASN A 335 6.84 -7.45 25.66
N PRO A 336 5.61 -7.42 25.11
CA PRO A 336 4.83 -8.53 24.52
C PRO A 336 4.91 -8.68 22.99
N LEU A 337 5.79 -7.93 22.34
CA LEU A 337 5.82 -7.74 20.90
C LEU A 337 6.84 -8.66 20.21
N PHE A 338 6.36 -9.71 19.54
CA PHE A 338 7.20 -10.58 18.70
C PHE A 338 7.99 -9.83 17.63
N ILE A 339 7.43 -8.75 17.11
CA ILE A 339 8.13 -7.92 16.13
C ILE A 339 9.46 -7.39 16.66
N VAL A 340 9.54 -7.11 17.97
CA VAL A 340 10.77 -6.62 18.61
C VAL A 340 11.85 -7.71 18.61
N ALA A 341 11.49 -8.95 18.95
CA ALA A 341 12.39 -10.10 18.87
C ALA A 341 12.84 -10.38 17.43
N ALA A 342 11.92 -10.33 16.47
CA ALA A 342 12.23 -10.49 15.05
C ALA A 342 13.18 -9.40 14.53
N THR A 343 12.98 -8.14 14.95
CA THR A 343 13.87 -7.03 14.63
C THR A 343 15.27 -7.22 15.22
N ILE A 344 15.39 -7.73 16.46
CA ILE A 344 16.68 -8.08 17.07
C ILE A 344 17.39 -9.14 16.22
N CYS A 345 16.73 -10.26 15.91
CA CYS A 345 17.31 -11.33 15.09
C CYS A 345 17.75 -10.82 13.71
N ARG A 346 16.92 -10.01 13.05
CA ARG A 346 17.26 -9.39 11.75
C ARG A 346 18.47 -8.47 11.86
N PHE A 347 18.55 -7.64 12.89
CA PHE A 347 19.69 -6.76 13.12
C PHE A 347 20.97 -7.55 13.37
N VAL A 348 20.91 -8.60 14.20
CA VAL A 348 22.05 -9.48 14.48
C VAL A 348 22.49 -10.22 13.21
N ASN A 349 21.56 -10.62 12.35
CA ASN A 349 21.88 -11.32 11.11
C ASN A 349 22.45 -10.42 10.01
N ASN A 350 21.86 -9.24 9.81
CA ASN A 350 22.21 -8.30 8.74
C ASN A 350 23.50 -7.52 9.07
N GLY A 351 24.65 -8.17 8.84
CA GLY A 351 25.90 -7.48 8.55
C GLY A 351 25.92 -7.13 7.08
N GLY A 352 26.24 -5.89 6.73
CA GLY A 352 26.26 -5.44 5.33
C GLY A 352 27.12 -6.37 4.47
N GLU A 353 26.62 -6.75 3.30
CA GLU A 353 27.42 -7.40 2.25
C GLU A 353 28.42 -6.44 1.58
N ASN A 354 28.66 -5.26 2.17
CA ASN A 354 29.73 -4.37 1.77
C ASN A 354 31.08 -4.94 2.24
N ARG A 355 31.57 -5.94 1.51
CA ARG A 355 32.95 -6.47 1.58
C ARG A 355 34.03 -5.39 1.32
N GLU A 356 33.64 -4.17 0.97
CA GLU A 356 34.55 -3.07 0.63
C GLU A 356 34.95 -2.18 1.82
N SER A 357 34.50 -2.45 3.04
CA SER A 357 34.97 -1.72 4.24
C SER A 357 35.91 -2.57 5.09
N PRO A 358 37.22 -2.59 4.80
CA PRO A 358 38.18 -3.28 5.66
C PRO A 358 38.44 -2.41 6.89
N LYS A 359 38.04 -2.87 8.09
CA LYS A 359 38.73 -2.70 9.40
C LYS A 359 37.87 -2.75 10.68
N ILE A 360 36.56 -3.05 10.66
CA ILE A 360 35.76 -3.11 11.90
C ILE A 360 35.15 -4.51 12.09
N PRO A 361 35.23 -5.13 13.29
CA PRO A 361 34.44 -6.30 13.64
C PRO A 361 32.94 -5.99 13.48
N ASP A 362 32.34 -6.52 12.42
CA ASP A 362 30.91 -6.40 12.10
C ASP A 362 30.30 -7.79 11.99
N GLY A 363 30.56 -8.62 13.01
CA GLY A 363 29.96 -9.95 13.12
C GLY A 363 28.62 -9.92 13.86
N PRO A 364 27.83 -11.00 13.77
CA PRO A 364 26.64 -11.18 14.62
C PRO A 364 26.96 -10.99 16.11
N VAL A 365 28.17 -11.38 16.52
CA VAL A 365 28.67 -11.22 17.90
C VAL A 365 28.69 -9.78 18.38
N ASP A 366 29.26 -8.90 17.56
CA ASP A 366 29.38 -7.48 17.89
C ASP A 366 28.00 -6.80 17.88
N ARG A 367 27.14 -7.17 16.92
CA ARG A 367 25.79 -6.63 16.82
C ARG A 367 24.90 -7.03 17.99
N LEU A 368 25.00 -8.27 18.48
CA LEU A 368 24.23 -8.68 19.66
C LEU A 368 24.72 -7.96 20.91
N LYS A 369 26.04 -7.83 21.12
CA LYS A 369 26.60 -7.04 22.23
C LYS A 369 26.13 -5.59 22.18
N PHE A 370 26.00 -5.03 20.98
CA PHE A 370 25.51 -3.67 20.78
C PHE A 370 24.03 -3.51 21.17
N VAL A 371 23.19 -4.51 20.84
CA VAL A 371 21.81 -4.55 21.35
C VAL A 371 21.85 -4.58 22.88
N GLU A 372 22.59 -5.52 23.47
CA GLU A 372 22.67 -5.71 24.92
C GLU A 372 23.14 -4.47 25.69
N SER A 373 24.10 -3.72 25.16
CA SER A 373 24.59 -2.49 25.78
C SER A 373 23.55 -1.37 25.73
N GLY A 374 22.79 -1.25 24.63
CA GLY A 374 21.70 -0.29 24.49
C GLY A 374 20.49 -0.57 25.40
N LEU A 375 20.30 -1.83 25.82
CA LEU A 375 19.23 -2.21 26.76
C LEU A 375 19.44 -1.68 28.19
N SER A 376 20.67 -1.31 28.55
CA SER A 376 21.00 -0.81 29.89
C SER A 376 20.70 0.69 30.08
N TYR A 377 20.44 1.45 29.00
CA TYR A 377 20.31 2.91 29.03
C TYR A 377 18.88 3.45 28.87
N SER A 378 17.87 2.61 28.66
CA SER A 378 16.50 3.05 28.36
C SER A 378 15.46 2.49 29.34
N SER A 379 14.78 3.40 30.06
CA SER A 379 13.77 3.09 31.08
C SER A 379 12.34 2.97 30.54
N LEU A 380 12.09 3.12 29.24
CA LEU A 380 10.74 3.20 28.65
C LEU A 380 10.57 2.19 27.50
N GLY A 381 9.47 1.44 27.54
CA GLY A 381 9.21 0.24 26.74
C GLY A 381 8.76 0.53 25.31
N GLY A 382 9.50 0.00 24.33
CA GLY A 382 9.27 0.17 22.89
C GLY A 382 10.52 0.70 22.17
N GLY A 383 11.08 1.82 22.63
CA GLY A 383 12.30 2.42 22.08
C GLY A 383 13.59 1.61 22.26
N LYS A 384 13.59 0.61 23.15
CA LYS A 384 14.77 -0.18 23.52
C LYS A 384 15.48 -0.87 22.34
N VAL A 385 14.75 -1.22 21.29
CA VAL A 385 15.31 -1.93 20.12
C VAL A 385 15.62 -1.01 18.96
N TYR A 386 14.91 0.10 18.81
CA TYR A 386 15.19 1.05 17.74
C TYR A 386 16.39 1.95 18.04
N VAL A 387 16.60 2.35 19.30
CA VAL A 387 17.76 3.18 19.68
C VAL A 387 19.09 2.54 19.26
N PRO A 388 19.36 1.25 19.54
CA PRO A 388 20.58 0.60 19.06
C PRO A 388 20.69 0.61 17.53
N ILE A 389 19.59 0.36 16.82
CA ILE A 389 19.60 0.34 15.35
C ILE A 389 19.95 1.73 14.80
N LEU A 390 19.34 2.79 15.35
CA LEU A 390 19.61 4.17 14.95
C LEU A 390 21.02 4.64 15.33
N LYS A 391 21.51 4.31 16.54
CA LYS A 391 22.89 4.61 16.94
C LYS A 391 23.87 4.01 15.95
N ARG A 392 23.72 2.72 15.64
CA ARG A 392 24.60 2.06 14.65
C ARG A 392 24.48 2.69 13.27
N ALA A 393 23.27 3.05 12.83
CA ALA A 393 23.04 3.68 11.54
C ALA A 393 23.77 5.02 11.38
N VAL A 394 23.90 5.78 12.47
CA VAL A 394 24.58 7.08 12.49
C VAL A 394 26.06 6.95 12.80
N ASP A 395 26.45 6.07 13.72
CA ASP A 395 27.84 5.83 14.11
C ASP A 395 28.67 5.32 12.91
N TYR A 396 28.06 4.53 12.01
CA TYR A 396 28.74 4.00 10.82
C TYR A 396 29.25 5.10 9.87
N HIS A 397 28.69 6.32 9.94
CA HIS A 397 29.06 7.40 9.04
C HIS A 397 30.36 8.12 9.40
N ASP A 398 30.99 7.92 10.57
CA ASP A 398 32.33 8.47 10.86
C ASP A 398 33.05 7.80 12.06
N VAL A 399 33.14 6.46 12.05
CA VAL A 399 33.67 5.68 13.19
C VAL A 399 35.14 6.00 13.52
N LEU A 400 35.97 6.42 12.55
CA LEU A 400 37.42 6.60 12.76
C LEU A 400 37.81 7.98 13.30
N VAL A 401 37.03 9.01 13.00
CA VAL A 401 37.30 10.39 13.43
C VAL A 401 36.67 10.63 14.81
N ILE A 402 35.43 10.17 15.00
CA ILE A 402 34.69 10.38 16.25
C ILE A 402 35.29 9.57 17.40
N ALA A 403 35.74 8.32 17.18
CA ALA A 403 36.34 7.52 18.26
C ALA A 403 37.66 8.10 18.80
N LYS A 404 38.49 8.69 17.92
CA LYS A 404 39.71 9.39 18.32
C LYS A 404 39.41 10.71 19.03
N LEU A 405 38.41 11.46 18.55
CA LEU A 405 37.95 12.69 19.19
C LEU A 405 37.31 12.39 20.56
N ARG A 406 36.59 11.27 20.72
CA ARG A 406 35.96 10.87 21.98
C ARG A 406 36.98 10.59 23.08
N GLN A 407 38.10 9.91 22.77
CA GLN A 407 39.19 9.72 23.74
C GLN A 407 39.85 11.03 24.18
N ILE A 408 40.03 11.97 23.23
CA ILE A 408 40.55 13.32 23.52
C ILE A 408 39.54 14.08 24.39
N VAL A 409 38.25 13.93 24.11
CA VAL A 409 37.14 14.55 24.82
C VAL A 409 36.98 13.99 26.25
N ASP A 410 37.11 12.69 26.45
CA ASP A 410 37.07 12.07 27.79
C ASP A 410 38.24 12.57 28.65
N PHE A 411 39.42 12.72 28.04
CA PHE A 411 40.59 13.32 28.69
C PHE A 411 40.37 14.79 29.07
N ILE A 412 39.79 15.59 28.16
CA ILE A 412 39.43 17.00 28.42
C ILE A 412 38.34 17.09 29.52
N THR A 413 37.39 16.16 29.57
CA THR A 413 36.33 16.12 30.56
C THR A 413 36.89 15.83 31.96
N ILE A 414 37.78 14.85 32.09
CA ILE A 414 38.51 14.56 33.34
C ILE A 414 39.34 15.76 33.76
N PHE A 415 40.00 16.44 32.81
CA PHE A 415 40.77 17.64 33.08
C PHE A 415 39.89 18.78 33.58
N LEU A 416 38.75 19.07 32.92
CA LEU A 416 37.82 20.14 33.28
C LEU A 416 37.15 19.98 34.64
N ILE A 417 36.89 18.74 35.07
CA ILE A 417 36.32 18.43 36.39
C ILE A 417 37.41 18.43 37.48
N SER A 418 38.69 18.41 37.10
CA SER A 418 39.79 18.43 38.06
C SER A 418 39.89 19.76 38.83
N PRO A 419 40.35 19.75 40.09
CA PRO A 419 40.61 20.96 40.86
C PRO A 419 41.61 21.92 40.17
N ILE A 420 42.46 21.36 39.30
CA ILE A 420 43.52 22.05 38.55
C ILE A 420 42.92 22.92 37.43
N ALA A 421 41.95 22.41 36.67
CA ALA A 421 41.29 23.20 35.63
C ALA A 421 40.48 24.38 36.20
N ASN A 422 39.89 24.21 37.37
CA ASN A 422 39.10 25.26 38.02
C ASN A 422 39.95 26.44 38.52
N THR A 423 41.26 26.25 38.64
CA THR A 423 42.24 27.29 38.99
C THR A 423 42.98 27.88 37.78
N LEU A 424 43.01 27.19 36.64
CA LEU A 424 43.81 27.56 35.45
C LEU A 424 43.00 28.07 34.24
N LEU A 425 41.70 27.78 34.14
CA LEU A 425 40.85 28.17 32.99
C LEU A 425 39.91 29.32 33.35
N ILE A 426 39.91 30.36 32.51
CA ILE A 426 38.96 31.49 32.59
C ILE A 426 37.58 31.00 32.09
N ASP A 427 36.48 31.52 32.65
CA ASP A 427 35.11 30.99 32.40
C ASP A 427 34.68 31.01 30.92
N GLU A 428 35.23 31.90 30.10
CA GLU A 428 35.03 31.89 28.64
C GLU A 428 35.60 30.63 27.98
N MET A 429 36.76 30.14 28.44
CA MET A 429 37.35 28.90 27.93
C MET A 429 36.58 27.67 28.37
N LYS A 430 35.99 27.69 29.59
CA LYS A 430 35.10 26.61 30.06
C LYS A 430 33.85 26.54 29.18
N THR A 431 33.26 27.69 28.86
CA THR A 431 32.09 27.79 27.98
C THR A 431 32.42 27.35 26.56
N TRP A 432 33.56 27.78 26.01
CA TRP A 432 34.02 27.36 24.68
C TRP A 432 34.29 25.85 24.61
N LEU A 433 34.96 25.27 25.62
CA LEU A 433 35.20 23.83 25.71
C LEU A 433 33.89 23.04 25.86
N PHE A 434 32.93 23.55 26.64
CA PHE A 434 31.61 22.93 26.79
C PHE A 434 30.79 22.96 25.49
N LEU A 435 30.80 24.08 24.76
CA LEU A 435 30.15 24.19 23.45
C LEU A 435 30.81 23.30 22.39
N THR A 436 32.14 23.23 22.39
CA THR A 436 32.92 22.36 21.49
C THR A 436 32.66 20.88 21.82
N TYR A 437 32.58 20.53 23.10
CA TYR A 437 32.19 19.20 23.59
C TYR A 437 30.78 18.81 23.12
N PHE A 438 29.81 19.72 23.27
CA PHE A 438 28.43 19.49 22.86
C PHE A 438 28.29 19.33 21.33
N GLN A 439 29.07 20.08 20.55
CA GLN A 439 29.17 19.91 19.10
C GLN A 439 29.80 18.57 18.71
N LEU A 440 30.83 18.11 19.43
CA LEU A 440 31.52 16.83 19.16
C LEU A 440 30.69 15.58 19.51
N LEU A 441 29.70 15.71 20.40
CA LEU A 441 28.77 14.63 20.77
C LEU A 441 27.48 14.62 19.96
N SER A 442 27.26 15.63 19.12
CA SER A 442 26.06 15.74 18.29
C SER A 442 26.22 14.90 17.01
N ILE A 443 25.09 14.38 16.51
CA ILE A 443 25.06 13.74 15.19
C ILE A 443 25.41 14.81 14.14
N ASP A 444 26.15 14.42 13.09
CA ASP A 444 26.42 15.32 11.97
C ASP A 444 25.07 15.91 11.45
N PRO A 445 24.92 17.25 11.42
CA PRO A 445 23.66 17.88 11.01
C PRO A 445 23.19 17.49 9.61
N VAL A 446 24.12 17.22 8.68
CA VAL A 446 23.83 16.75 7.32
C VAL A 446 23.32 15.32 7.35
N VAL A 447 23.94 14.43 8.13
CA VAL A 447 23.46 13.05 8.31
C VAL A 447 22.07 13.03 8.92
N ALA A 448 21.85 13.82 9.98
CA ALA A 448 20.54 13.94 10.63
C ALA A 448 19.49 14.53 9.68
N ALA A 449 19.84 15.56 8.89
CA ALA A 449 18.94 16.14 7.90
C ALA A 449 18.58 15.14 6.78
N ASN A 450 19.57 14.44 6.22
CA ASN A 450 19.36 13.39 5.22
C ASN A 450 18.46 12.28 5.77
N PHE A 451 18.71 11.83 7.00
CA PHE A 451 17.86 10.85 7.68
C PHE A 451 16.41 11.34 7.78
N ARG A 452 16.18 12.55 8.31
CA ARG A 452 14.82 13.11 8.44
C ARG A 452 14.13 13.28 7.10
N GLN A 453 14.85 13.65 6.03
CA GLN A 453 14.26 13.78 4.70
C GLN A 453 13.95 12.42 4.07
N ILE A 454 14.91 11.50 4.06
CA ILE A 454 14.81 10.22 3.34
C ILE A 454 13.97 9.22 4.12
N VAL A 455 14.38 8.89 5.35
CA VAL A 455 13.68 7.90 6.20
C VAL A 455 12.33 8.46 6.61
N GLY A 456 12.29 9.74 7.00
CA GLY A 456 11.03 10.41 7.36
C GLY A 456 10.01 10.42 6.24
N THR A 457 10.42 10.64 4.99
CA THR A 457 9.50 10.53 3.86
C THR A 457 9.10 9.07 3.62
N ALA A 458 10.06 8.15 3.55
CA ALA A 458 9.79 6.75 3.27
C ALA A 458 8.76 6.13 4.24
N VAL A 459 8.84 6.45 5.54
CA VAL A 459 7.89 5.91 6.55
C VAL A 459 6.56 6.66 6.62
N ASN A 460 6.46 7.88 6.09
CA ASN A 460 5.23 8.70 6.12
C ASN A 460 4.47 8.75 4.79
N THR A 461 4.99 8.11 3.74
CA THR A 461 4.26 7.94 2.48
C THR A 461 3.00 7.10 2.67
N ILE A 462 1.90 7.47 2.01
CA ILE A 462 0.59 6.80 2.11
C ILE A 462 0.64 5.42 1.43
N THR A 463 1.27 5.37 0.26
CA THR A 463 1.68 4.13 -0.39
C THR A 463 3.20 4.09 -0.48
N PRO A 464 3.85 2.94 -0.20
CA PRO A 464 5.30 2.80 -0.30
C PRO A 464 5.88 3.27 -1.63
N LEU A 465 7.06 3.89 -1.58
CA LEU A 465 7.77 4.38 -2.76
C LEU A 465 9.08 3.61 -2.99
N SER A 466 9.43 3.40 -4.24
CA SER A 466 10.73 2.82 -4.62
C SER A 466 11.86 3.84 -4.46
N ILE A 467 13.11 3.37 -4.39
CA ILE A 467 14.27 4.26 -4.32
C ILE A 467 14.31 5.28 -5.49
N PRO A 468 14.08 4.89 -6.76
CA PRO A 468 13.97 5.86 -7.86
C PRO A 468 12.83 6.87 -7.67
N SER A 469 11.72 6.46 -7.06
CA SER A 469 10.59 7.36 -6.80
C SER A 469 10.93 8.37 -5.70
N LEU A 470 11.63 7.94 -4.65
CA LEU A 470 12.14 8.82 -3.59
C LEU A 470 13.19 9.79 -4.13
N GLU A 471 14.09 9.35 -5.03
CA GLU A 471 15.06 10.20 -5.70
C GLU A 471 14.38 11.34 -6.46
N ILE A 472 13.36 11.01 -7.26
CA ILE A 472 12.60 12.01 -8.03
C ILE A 472 11.81 12.95 -7.12
N LEU A 473 11.13 12.41 -6.09
CA LEU A 473 10.28 13.21 -5.19
C LEU A 473 11.10 14.14 -4.29
N LEU A 474 12.23 13.66 -3.75
CA LEU A 474 13.07 14.42 -2.82
C LEU A 474 14.13 15.26 -3.52
N SER A 475 14.40 15.00 -4.81
CA SER A 475 15.54 15.57 -5.55
C SER A 475 16.88 15.30 -4.85
N ILE A 476 17.03 14.09 -4.27
CA ILE A 476 18.24 13.61 -3.61
C ILE A 476 18.82 12.47 -4.44
N GLU A 477 20.14 12.48 -4.66
CA GLU A 477 20.84 11.45 -5.43
C GLU A 477 20.58 10.04 -4.86
N LYS A 478 20.30 9.08 -5.75
CA LYS A 478 20.11 7.66 -5.42
C LYS A 478 21.19 7.10 -4.49
N GLN A 479 22.45 7.50 -4.65
CA GLN A 479 23.56 7.02 -3.82
C GLN A 479 23.39 7.43 -2.36
N THR A 480 22.99 8.68 -2.11
CA THR A 480 22.72 9.20 -0.76
C THR A 480 21.54 8.48 -0.14
N ILE A 481 20.45 8.30 -0.89
CA ILE A 481 19.27 7.53 -0.44
C ILE A 481 19.68 6.10 -0.05
N THR A 482 20.40 5.42 -0.95
CA THR A 482 20.84 4.03 -0.73
C THR A 482 21.75 3.93 0.50
N ARG A 483 22.71 4.85 0.66
CA ARG A 483 23.60 4.90 1.83
C ARG A 483 22.80 5.08 3.12
N THR A 484 21.91 6.08 3.18
CA THR A 484 21.09 6.36 4.37
C THR A 484 20.19 5.19 4.75
N LEU A 485 19.64 4.47 3.76
CA LEU A 485 18.78 3.32 4.03
C LEU A 485 19.56 2.05 4.39
N SER A 486 20.78 1.86 3.87
CA SER A 486 21.54 0.60 3.96
C SER A 486 21.75 0.03 5.38
N SER A 487 21.76 0.87 6.42
CA SER A 487 21.92 0.43 7.81
C SER A 487 20.60 0.05 8.50
N LEU A 488 19.46 0.23 7.82
CA LEU A 488 18.11 0.09 8.37
C LEU A 488 17.37 -1.17 7.90
N HIS A 489 18.05 -2.14 7.29
CA HIS A 489 17.42 -3.40 6.82
C HIS A 489 16.70 -4.22 7.92
N SER A 490 17.00 -3.98 9.19
CA SER A 490 16.31 -4.61 10.32
C SER A 490 14.92 -4.04 10.59
N VAL A 491 14.65 -2.82 10.12
CA VAL A 491 13.41 -2.06 10.36
C VAL A 491 12.70 -1.61 9.08
N LEU A 492 13.40 -1.57 7.96
CA LEU A 492 12.87 -1.28 6.63
C LEU A 492 13.09 -2.46 5.69
N ILE A 493 12.12 -2.73 4.83
CA ILE A 493 12.32 -3.51 3.62
C ILE A 493 13.02 -2.59 2.63
N ILE A 494 14.23 -2.97 2.25
CA ILE A 494 15.06 -2.23 1.30
C ILE A 494 15.53 -3.23 0.24
N PRO A 495 15.23 -3.00 -1.05
CA PRO A 495 15.64 -3.88 -2.14
C PRO A 495 17.17 -4.00 -2.17
N LYS A 496 17.69 -5.23 -2.19
CA LYS A 496 19.14 -5.50 -2.16
C LYS A 496 19.80 -5.48 -3.54
N ASP A 497 19.03 -5.57 -4.63
CA ASP A 497 19.56 -5.81 -5.98
C ASP A 497 18.94 -4.94 -7.07
N SER A 498 19.76 -4.60 -8.08
CA SER A 498 19.42 -3.82 -9.28
C SER A 498 18.42 -4.51 -10.24
N LYS A 499 18.02 -5.76 -9.95
CA LYS A 499 17.16 -6.56 -10.84
C LYS A 499 15.70 -6.09 -10.85
N ASN A 500 15.21 -5.49 -9.76
CA ASN A 500 13.89 -4.87 -9.72
C ASN A 500 13.96 -3.48 -9.05
N PRO A 501 14.35 -2.42 -9.79
CA PRO A 501 14.49 -1.08 -9.24
C PRO A 501 13.16 -0.46 -8.77
N ASN A 502 12.02 -1.11 -9.06
CA ASN A 502 10.69 -0.64 -8.70
C ASN A 502 10.17 -1.25 -7.39
N GLU A 503 10.95 -2.08 -6.70
CA GLU A 503 10.56 -2.60 -5.39
C GLU A 503 10.51 -1.47 -4.35
N PHE A 504 9.51 -1.52 -3.46
CA PHE A 504 9.19 -0.42 -2.56
C PHE A 504 9.99 -0.44 -1.26
N VAL A 505 10.40 0.74 -0.80
CA VAL A 505 10.90 0.95 0.55
C VAL A 505 9.72 1.12 1.49
N LYS A 506 9.64 0.29 2.53
CA LYS A 506 8.60 0.40 3.55
C LYS A 506 9.07 -0.04 4.92
N PRO A 507 8.51 0.49 6.01
CA PRO A 507 8.75 -0.06 7.33
C PRO A 507 8.27 -1.50 7.40
N LEU A 508 9.05 -2.36 8.07
CA LEU A 508 8.66 -3.71 8.39
C LEU A 508 7.46 -3.74 9.35
N HIS A 509 7.28 -2.67 10.12
CA HIS A 509 6.18 -2.53 11.05
C HIS A 509 5.89 -1.05 11.37
N LEU A 510 4.63 -0.72 11.61
CA LEU A 510 4.17 0.65 11.90
C LEU A 510 4.83 1.25 13.15
N SER A 511 5.15 0.43 14.15
CA SER A 511 5.78 0.89 15.40
C SER A 511 7.12 1.58 15.18
N PHE A 512 7.82 1.33 14.08
CA PHE A 512 9.04 2.07 13.76
C PHE A 512 8.74 3.53 13.42
N ARG A 513 7.70 3.79 12.62
CA ARG A 513 7.21 5.15 12.32
C ARG A 513 6.77 5.84 13.61
N GLU A 514 5.97 5.16 14.43
CA GLU A 514 5.48 5.69 15.71
C GLU A 514 6.63 6.04 16.65
N PHE A 515 7.68 5.20 16.70
CA PHE A 515 8.86 5.48 17.50
C PHE A 515 9.62 6.72 17.00
N LEU A 516 9.77 6.89 15.67
CA LEU A 516 10.45 8.06 15.09
C LEU A 516 9.74 9.38 15.42
N SER A 517 8.43 9.33 15.65
CA SER A 517 7.62 10.49 16.05
C SER A 517 7.33 10.55 17.55
N SER A 518 7.86 9.62 18.34
CA SER A 518 7.57 9.53 19.77
C SER A 518 8.26 10.65 20.58
N PRO A 519 7.62 11.14 21.67
CA PRO A 519 8.29 12.00 22.65
C PRO A 519 9.52 11.34 23.29
N GLU A 520 9.58 10.00 23.26
CA GLU A 520 10.71 9.22 23.76
C GLU A 520 11.98 9.49 22.95
N LEU A 521 11.90 9.40 21.62
CA LEU A 521 13.03 9.73 20.75
C LEU A 521 13.36 11.22 20.82
N GLN A 522 12.34 12.09 20.90
CA GLN A 522 12.50 13.54 21.01
C GLN A 522 13.31 13.98 22.23
N LYS A 523 13.19 13.26 23.35
CA LYS A 523 13.91 13.55 24.61
C LYS A 523 15.22 12.77 24.76
N SER A 524 15.55 11.93 23.78
CA SER A 524 16.75 11.10 23.81
C SER A 524 17.99 11.83 23.27
N GLU A 525 19.17 11.22 23.43
CA GLU A 525 20.41 11.68 22.78
C GLU A 525 20.31 11.69 21.24
N LEU A 526 19.37 10.93 20.65
CA LEU A 526 19.11 10.85 19.22
C LEU A 526 17.99 11.80 18.75
N HIS A 527 17.61 12.81 19.54
CA HIS A 527 16.54 13.76 19.21
C HIS A 527 16.67 14.41 17.82
N GLN A 528 17.88 14.51 17.27
CA GLN A 528 18.10 15.04 15.92
C GLN A 528 17.53 14.13 14.81
N LEU A 529 17.26 12.85 15.10
CA LEU A 529 16.59 11.92 14.20
C LEU A 529 15.07 11.90 14.36
N TRP A 530 14.54 12.61 15.36
CA TRP A 530 13.10 12.70 15.60
C TRP A 530 12.37 13.37 14.44
N ILE A 531 11.15 12.91 14.16
CA ILE A 531 10.36 13.30 13.01
C ILE A 531 9.00 13.80 13.48
N ASP A 532 8.77 15.10 13.34
CA ASP A 532 7.43 15.67 13.46
C ASP A 532 6.60 15.20 12.26
N GLU A 533 5.60 14.36 12.52
CA GLU A 533 4.74 13.79 11.48
C GLU A 533 3.98 14.89 10.73
N LYS A 534 3.45 15.90 11.43
CA LYS A 534 2.66 16.97 10.80
C LYS A 534 3.54 17.81 9.89
N GLN A 535 4.71 18.23 10.39
CA GLN A 535 5.68 18.96 9.59
C GLN A 535 6.14 18.13 8.39
N LYS A 536 6.40 16.83 8.58
CA LYS A 536 6.82 15.93 7.50
C LYS A 536 5.76 15.82 6.41
N HIS A 537 4.49 15.74 6.78
CA HIS A 537 3.39 15.76 5.81
C HIS A 537 3.33 17.08 5.02
N GLY A 538 3.62 18.24 5.63
CA GLY A 538 3.73 19.52 4.93
C GLY A 538 4.91 19.57 3.94
N GLU A 539 6.07 19.04 4.35
CA GLU A 539 7.24 18.91 3.46
C GLU A 539 6.95 17.98 2.26
N ILE A 540 6.30 16.83 2.48
CA ILE A 540 5.92 15.91 1.40
C ILE A 540 4.93 16.58 0.44
N THR A 541 3.97 17.35 0.96
CA THR A 541 3.03 18.14 0.14
C THR A 541 3.79 19.09 -0.78
N SER A 542 4.74 19.83 -0.23
CA SER A 542 5.57 20.79 -0.97
C SER A 542 6.41 20.10 -2.05
N ASN A 543 7.00 18.94 -1.73
CA ASN A 543 7.75 18.12 -2.69
C ASN A 543 6.85 17.59 -3.82
N CYS A 544 5.64 17.15 -3.51
CA CYS A 544 4.66 16.72 -4.52
C CYS A 544 4.29 17.87 -5.46
N ILE A 545 4.00 19.05 -4.91
CA ILE A 545 3.65 20.25 -5.69
C ILE A 545 4.82 20.69 -6.57
N ASN A 546 6.04 20.70 -6.06
CA ASN A 546 7.25 21.02 -6.84
C ASN A 546 7.44 20.02 -7.99
N LEU A 547 7.28 18.73 -7.71
CA LEU A 547 7.38 17.67 -8.71
C LEU A 547 6.32 17.85 -9.81
N MET A 548 5.06 18.02 -9.42
CA MET A 548 3.96 18.23 -10.36
C MET A 548 4.15 19.50 -11.19
N SER A 549 4.55 20.62 -10.58
CA SER A 549 4.81 21.88 -11.28
C SER A 549 5.90 21.75 -12.35
N LYS A 550 6.87 20.84 -12.14
CA LYS A 550 7.96 20.60 -13.09
C LYS A 550 7.55 19.71 -14.27
N TYR A 551 6.65 18.75 -14.06
CA TYR A 551 6.38 17.69 -15.05
C TYR A 551 4.97 17.72 -15.66
N LEU A 552 3.97 18.26 -14.96
CA LEU A 552 2.61 18.36 -15.47
C LEU A 552 2.54 19.37 -16.61
N LYS A 553 1.98 18.92 -17.73
CA LYS A 553 1.80 19.71 -18.94
C LYS A 553 0.65 19.13 -19.77
N LYS A 554 0.06 19.96 -20.61
CA LYS A 554 -0.96 19.53 -21.56
C LYS A 554 -0.43 18.40 -22.43
N ASN A 555 -1.24 17.36 -22.62
CA ASN A 555 -0.90 16.18 -23.41
C ASN A 555 0.33 15.43 -22.88
N ILE A 556 0.36 15.18 -21.57
CA ILE A 556 1.49 14.53 -20.89
C ILE A 556 1.85 13.17 -21.52
N CYS A 557 0.86 12.41 -21.98
CA CYS A 557 1.03 11.11 -22.64
C CYS A 557 1.25 11.16 -24.15
N ARG A 558 1.39 12.35 -24.75
CA ARG A 558 1.64 12.54 -26.20
C ARG A 558 0.66 11.75 -27.08
N LEU A 559 -0.63 11.92 -26.81
CA LEU A 559 -1.71 11.26 -27.53
C LEU A 559 -1.63 11.58 -29.03
N LYS A 560 -1.88 10.55 -29.86
CA LYS A 560 -1.78 10.63 -31.33
C LYS A 560 -2.85 11.54 -31.95
N SER A 561 -4.02 11.62 -31.32
CA SER A 561 -5.14 12.44 -31.73
C SER A 561 -5.64 13.29 -30.56
N HIS A 562 -6.06 14.52 -30.85
CA HIS A 562 -6.64 15.42 -29.86
C HIS A 562 -8.04 14.96 -29.41
N GLY A 563 -8.71 14.13 -30.22
CA GLY A 563 -10.02 13.54 -29.93
C GLY A 563 -9.98 12.07 -29.48
N ALA A 564 -8.80 11.56 -29.11
CA ALA A 564 -8.67 10.18 -28.62
C ALA A 564 -9.53 9.98 -27.36
N LEU A 565 -10.24 8.86 -27.27
CA LEU A 565 -11.00 8.54 -26.05
C LEU A 565 -10.08 7.98 -24.97
N ARG A 566 -10.42 8.18 -23.70
CA ARG A 566 -9.68 7.61 -22.56
C ARG A 566 -9.57 6.08 -22.65
N THR A 567 -10.59 5.41 -23.18
CA THR A 567 -10.59 3.96 -23.42
C THR A 567 -9.61 3.51 -24.51
N GLU A 568 -9.16 4.42 -25.37
CA GLU A 568 -8.20 4.16 -26.44
C GLU A 568 -6.74 4.38 -25.98
N VAL A 569 -6.54 4.97 -24.80
CA VAL A 569 -5.21 5.18 -24.23
C VAL A 569 -4.76 3.91 -23.52
N ASP A 570 -3.72 3.27 -24.07
CA ASP A 570 -3.16 2.07 -23.48
C ASP A 570 -2.42 2.36 -22.15
N GLU A 571 -2.47 1.41 -21.21
CA GLU A 571 -1.85 1.56 -19.89
C GLU A 571 -0.32 1.69 -19.96
N ALA A 572 0.31 1.07 -20.97
CA ALA A 572 1.75 1.16 -21.17
C ALA A 572 2.17 2.60 -21.50
N SER A 573 1.40 3.31 -22.32
CA SER A 573 1.61 4.71 -22.69
C SER A 573 1.48 5.62 -21.48
N VAL A 574 0.51 5.38 -20.60
CA VAL A 574 0.39 6.07 -19.31
C VAL A 574 1.62 5.84 -18.45
N SER A 575 2.04 4.57 -18.28
CA SER A 575 3.21 4.21 -17.46
C SER A 575 4.54 4.76 -17.98
N ASN A 576 4.67 4.94 -19.29
CA ASN A 576 5.87 5.47 -19.93
C ASN A 576 6.03 6.99 -19.76
N HIS A 577 4.93 7.72 -19.57
CA HIS A 577 4.92 9.18 -19.49
C HIS A 577 4.67 9.71 -18.07
N ILE A 578 3.96 8.97 -17.24
CA ILE A 578 3.66 9.32 -15.85
C ILE A 578 4.46 8.38 -14.95
N SER A 579 5.57 8.89 -14.42
CA SER A 579 6.43 8.11 -13.53
C SER A 579 5.70 7.71 -12.23
N PRO A 580 6.12 6.64 -11.54
CA PRO A 580 5.52 6.24 -10.26
C PRO A 580 5.54 7.36 -9.21
N ALA A 581 6.60 8.18 -9.17
CA ALA A 581 6.68 9.35 -8.29
C ALA A 581 5.64 10.43 -8.65
N LEU A 582 5.44 10.69 -9.95
CA LEU A 582 4.45 11.67 -10.40
C LEU A 582 3.02 11.18 -10.16
N LYS A 583 2.76 9.88 -10.38
CA LYS A 583 1.48 9.23 -10.05
C LYS A 583 1.17 9.37 -8.56
N TYR A 584 2.16 9.12 -7.70
CA TYR A 584 2.04 9.30 -6.26
C TYR A 584 1.69 10.76 -5.90
N ALA A 585 2.47 11.71 -6.43
CA ALA A 585 2.28 13.12 -6.15
C ALA A 585 0.88 13.61 -6.58
N CYS A 586 0.39 13.19 -7.74
CA CYS A 586 -0.94 13.56 -8.23
C CYS A 586 -2.08 13.04 -7.34
N ARG A 587 -1.94 11.81 -6.81
CA ARG A 587 -2.98 11.16 -6.00
C ARG A 587 -3.02 11.59 -4.54
N TYR A 588 -1.86 11.90 -3.95
CA TYR A 588 -1.74 11.93 -2.49
C TYR A 588 -1.35 13.27 -1.88
N TRP A 589 -1.01 14.29 -2.67
CA TRP A 589 -0.57 15.59 -2.13
C TRP A 589 -1.63 16.26 -1.24
N VAL A 590 -2.92 16.15 -1.58
CA VAL A 590 -4.02 16.71 -0.77
C VAL A 590 -4.18 15.96 0.55
N GLU A 591 -4.04 14.64 0.56
CA GLU A 591 -4.08 13.85 1.80
C GLU A 591 -2.88 14.18 2.71
N HIS A 592 -1.69 14.41 2.14
CA HIS A 592 -0.56 14.91 2.92
C HIS A 592 -0.85 16.29 3.52
N LEU A 593 -1.40 17.23 2.76
CA LEU A 593 -1.79 18.54 3.28
C LEU A 593 -2.83 18.42 4.40
N LYS A 594 -3.80 17.51 4.23
CA LYS A 594 -4.81 17.23 5.25
C LYS A 594 -4.17 16.76 6.56
N ARG A 595 -3.17 15.89 6.48
CA ARG A 595 -2.44 15.36 7.66
C ARG A 595 -1.46 16.35 8.27
N SER A 596 -0.90 17.28 7.50
CA SER A 596 -0.05 18.34 8.05
C SER A 596 -0.83 19.26 8.98
N GLY A 597 -2.13 19.42 8.72
CA GLY A 597 -2.98 20.33 9.50
C GLY A 597 -2.81 21.79 9.09
N GLU A 598 -2.01 22.06 8.06
CA GLU A 598 -1.78 23.40 7.55
C GLU A 598 -3.06 23.97 6.91
N ARG A 599 -3.26 25.28 7.11
CA ARG A 599 -4.30 26.07 6.45
C ARG A 599 -3.70 26.77 5.23
N MET A 600 -4.50 26.92 4.18
CA MET A 600 -4.06 27.54 2.93
C MET A 600 -4.62 28.95 2.79
N SER A 601 -3.75 29.90 2.45
CA SER A 601 -4.12 31.26 2.06
C SER A 601 -3.96 31.47 0.54
N ASP A 602 -4.35 32.64 0.08
CA ASP A 602 -4.15 33.10 -1.30
C ASP A 602 -2.65 33.28 -1.65
N SER A 603 -1.77 33.36 -0.65
CA SER A 603 -0.31 33.39 -0.84
C SER A 603 0.34 32.00 -0.84
N SER A 604 -0.45 30.93 -0.70
CA SER A 604 0.09 29.58 -0.59
C SER A 604 0.69 29.06 -1.90
N GLN A 605 1.67 28.18 -1.77
CA GLN A 605 2.22 27.43 -2.91
C GLN A 605 1.12 26.62 -3.62
N VAL A 606 0.13 26.15 -2.88
CA VAL A 606 -1.00 25.38 -3.41
C VAL A 606 -1.80 26.22 -4.40
N TYR A 607 -2.17 27.45 -4.05
CA TYR A 607 -2.96 28.29 -4.96
C TYR A 607 -2.16 28.64 -6.23
N SER A 608 -0.89 29.02 -6.08
CA SER A 608 0.00 29.29 -7.22
C SER A 608 0.15 28.07 -8.16
N PHE A 609 0.21 26.87 -7.59
CA PHE A 609 0.20 25.62 -8.36
C PHE A 609 -1.12 25.41 -9.09
N LEU A 610 -2.25 25.55 -8.41
CA LEU A 610 -3.58 25.34 -8.98
C LEU A 610 -3.86 26.32 -10.13
N GLN A 611 -3.52 27.59 -9.98
CA GLN A 611 -3.69 28.62 -11.02
C GLN A 611 -2.97 28.27 -12.33
N LYS A 612 -1.88 27.49 -12.27
CA LYS A 612 -1.06 27.13 -13.44
C LYS A 612 -1.30 25.72 -13.95
N HIS A 613 -1.55 24.78 -13.03
CA HIS A 613 -1.50 23.36 -13.33
C HIS A 613 -2.78 22.59 -13.03
N TRP A 614 -3.87 23.24 -12.61
CA TRP A 614 -5.11 22.53 -12.29
C TRP A 614 -5.65 21.70 -13.46
N LEU A 615 -5.73 22.24 -14.69
CA LEU A 615 -6.16 21.46 -15.86
C LEU A 615 -5.21 20.31 -16.19
N HIS A 616 -3.91 20.50 -16.03
CA HIS A 616 -2.88 19.48 -16.27
C HIS A 616 -2.94 18.35 -15.23
N TRP A 617 -3.24 18.71 -13.98
CA TRP A 617 -3.46 17.76 -12.90
C TRP A 617 -4.74 16.97 -13.13
N LEU A 618 -5.84 17.63 -13.52
CA LEU A 618 -7.10 16.97 -13.88
C LEU A 618 -6.93 16.01 -15.07
N GLU A 619 -6.17 16.40 -16.10
CA GLU A 619 -5.82 15.54 -17.24
C GLU A 619 -5.13 14.26 -16.75
N THR A 620 -4.14 14.41 -15.87
CA THR A 620 -3.36 13.30 -15.33
C THR A 620 -4.23 12.39 -14.46
N MET A 621 -5.09 12.95 -13.62
CA MET A 621 -6.03 12.18 -12.81
C MET A 621 -7.06 11.44 -13.67
N SER A 622 -7.50 12.01 -14.79
CA SER A 622 -8.36 11.34 -15.77
C SER A 622 -7.67 10.17 -16.46
N LEU A 623 -6.44 10.35 -16.93
CA LEU A 623 -5.62 9.28 -17.51
C LEU A 623 -5.36 8.14 -16.52
N LEU A 624 -5.26 8.44 -15.22
CA LEU A 624 -5.14 7.45 -14.15
C LEU A 624 -6.47 6.78 -13.76
N GLY A 625 -7.60 7.18 -14.35
CA GLY A 625 -8.94 6.68 -14.01
C GLY A 625 -9.43 7.10 -12.63
N SER A 626 -8.92 8.21 -12.10
CA SER A 626 -9.13 8.70 -10.73
C SER A 626 -9.78 10.09 -10.69
N THR A 627 -10.56 10.48 -11.71
CA THR A 627 -11.29 11.77 -11.75
C THR A 627 -12.20 11.99 -10.54
N PHE A 628 -12.87 10.93 -10.10
CA PHE A 628 -13.74 10.95 -8.92
C PHE A 628 -13.01 11.36 -7.64
N GLU A 629 -11.77 10.89 -7.46
CA GLU A 629 -10.94 11.24 -6.31
C GLU A 629 -10.70 12.76 -6.26
N VAL A 630 -10.68 13.44 -7.42
CA VAL A 630 -10.47 14.89 -7.52
C VAL A 630 -11.60 15.69 -6.85
N ILE A 631 -12.84 15.24 -6.94
CA ILE A 631 -13.98 15.94 -6.31
C ILE A 631 -13.84 15.89 -4.78
N HIS A 632 -13.45 14.73 -4.24
CA HIS A 632 -13.16 14.60 -2.81
C HIS A 632 -11.95 15.43 -2.40
N MET A 633 -10.89 15.43 -3.21
CA MET A 633 -9.70 16.24 -2.96
C MET A 633 -10.03 17.74 -2.95
N ILE A 634 -10.87 18.24 -3.87
CA ILE A 634 -11.31 19.65 -3.85
C ILE A 634 -12.15 19.96 -2.61
N THR A 635 -12.99 19.01 -2.18
CA THR A 635 -13.78 19.16 -0.94
C THR A 635 -12.86 19.22 0.30
N ASP A 636 -11.84 18.36 0.35
CA ASP A 636 -10.82 18.38 1.39
C ASP A 636 -10.03 19.70 1.37
N LEU A 637 -9.65 20.19 0.18
CA LEU A 637 -8.98 21.49 0.01
C LEU A 637 -9.84 22.64 0.53
N HIS A 638 -11.13 22.68 0.19
CA HIS A 638 -12.08 23.68 0.71
C HIS A 638 -12.07 23.73 2.23
N SER A 639 -12.10 22.56 2.89
CA SER A 639 -12.11 22.49 4.37
C SER A 639 -10.85 23.06 5.03
N ARG A 640 -9.78 23.28 4.26
CA ARG A 640 -8.46 23.73 4.71
C ARG A 640 -8.10 25.15 4.27
N VAL A 641 -8.97 25.82 3.54
CA VAL A 641 -8.78 27.23 3.24
C VAL A 641 -8.87 28.04 4.54
N ASP A 642 -8.04 29.07 4.66
CA ASP A 642 -8.07 30.05 5.75
C ASP A 642 -9.22 31.04 5.53
N ASP A 643 -10.07 31.22 6.53
CA ASP A 643 -11.31 32.02 6.40
C ASP A 643 -11.03 33.51 6.14
N GLU A 644 -9.91 34.03 6.64
CA GLU A 644 -9.55 35.45 6.50
C GLU A 644 -8.74 35.72 5.24
N ASN A 645 -7.77 34.85 4.92
CA ASN A 645 -6.74 35.10 3.91
C ASN A 645 -6.84 34.19 2.68
N GLY A 646 -7.87 33.34 2.59
CA GLY A 646 -8.04 32.35 1.53
C GLY A 646 -9.24 32.58 0.61
N LYS A 647 -9.80 33.79 0.58
CA LYS A 647 -11.04 34.07 -0.17
C LYS A 647 -10.91 33.72 -1.65
N SER A 648 -9.83 34.14 -2.32
CA SER A 648 -9.65 33.90 -3.76
C SER A 648 -9.46 32.42 -4.06
N LEU A 649 -8.70 31.71 -3.23
CA LEU A 649 -8.53 30.26 -3.32
C LEU A 649 -9.87 29.53 -3.11
N ASN A 650 -10.68 29.97 -2.16
CA ASN A 650 -12.00 29.37 -1.91
C ASN A 650 -12.94 29.55 -3.12
N GLU A 651 -12.95 30.75 -3.71
CA GLU A 651 -13.73 31.04 -4.92
C GLU A 651 -13.24 30.21 -6.12
N PHE A 652 -11.91 30.09 -6.30
CA PHE A 652 -11.31 29.21 -7.32
C PHE A 652 -11.72 27.75 -7.13
N LEU A 653 -11.62 27.21 -5.92
CA LEU A 653 -11.95 25.82 -5.62
C LEU A 653 -13.45 25.55 -5.86
N HIS A 654 -14.30 26.52 -5.52
CA HIS A 654 -15.73 26.43 -5.78
C HIS A 654 -16.00 26.36 -7.28
N ASP A 655 -15.40 27.27 -8.05
CA ASP A 655 -15.51 27.31 -9.51
C ASP A 655 -14.97 26.02 -10.19
N ALA A 656 -13.81 25.54 -9.73
CA ALA A 656 -13.21 24.28 -10.17
C ALA A 656 -14.12 23.07 -9.91
N ARG A 657 -14.74 23.01 -8.72
CA ARG A 657 -15.69 21.95 -8.37
C ARG A 657 -16.91 21.99 -9.28
N ARG A 658 -17.44 23.18 -9.57
CA ARG A 658 -18.58 23.38 -10.48
C ARG A 658 -18.26 22.91 -11.89
N PHE A 659 -17.08 23.26 -12.42
CA PHE A 659 -16.62 22.80 -13.73
C PHE A 659 -16.59 21.27 -13.82
N ILE A 660 -16.01 20.59 -12.82
CA ILE A 660 -15.88 19.13 -12.83
C ILE A 660 -17.25 18.46 -12.76
N LEU A 661 -18.13 18.90 -11.86
CA LEU A 661 -19.46 18.30 -11.69
C LEU A 661 -20.34 18.47 -12.94
N GLN A 662 -20.30 19.63 -13.60
CA GLN A 662 -21.09 19.87 -14.80
C GLN A 662 -20.57 19.07 -16.01
N ASN A 663 -19.25 18.87 -16.12
CA ASN A 663 -18.61 18.29 -17.30
C ASN A 663 -18.04 16.89 -17.06
N GLN A 664 -18.46 16.22 -15.99
CA GLN A 664 -17.87 14.96 -15.52
C GLN A 664 -17.82 13.88 -16.60
N ALA A 665 -18.92 13.67 -17.33
CA ALA A 665 -19.00 12.66 -18.37
C ALA A 665 -17.96 12.87 -19.50
N LEU A 666 -17.65 14.12 -19.83
CA LEU A 666 -16.63 14.44 -20.84
C LEU A 666 -15.22 14.27 -20.26
N ILE A 667 -14.98 14.73 -19.04
CA ILE A 667 -13.68 14.62 -18.36
C ILE A 667 -13.27 13.15 -18.14
N ASP A 668 -14.25 12.27 -17.88
CA ASP A 668 -14.04 10.84 -17.67
C ASP A 668 -13.68 10.09 -18.97
N ASN A 669 -14.17 10.58 -20.11
CA ASN A 669 -14.09 9.87 -21.40
C ASN A 669 -13.10 10.50 -22.38
N ALA A 670 -12.76 11.77 -22.23
CA ALA A 670 -11.91 12.50 -23.15
C ALA A 670 -10.72 13.15 -22.42
N PRO A 671 -9.57 13.33 -23.10
CA PRO A 671 -8.41 14.00 -22.53
C PRO A 671 -8.58 15.53 -22.59
N LEU A 672 -7.65 16.25 -21.95
CA LEU A 672 -7.70 17.71 -21.83
C LEU A 672 -7.88 18.43 -23.16
N GLN A 673 -7.32 17.91 -24.24
CA GLN A 673 -7.40 18.51 -25.57
C GLN A 673 -8.84 18.63 -26.07
N THR A 674 -9.71 17.72 -25.65
CA THR A 674 -11.13 17.72 -26.02
C THR A 674 -11.96 18.44 -24.96
N TYR A 675 -11.86 18.06 -23.68
CA TYR A 675 -12.73 18.65 -22.66
C TYR A 675 -12.37 20.12 -22.34
N SER A 676 -11.21 20.63 -22.74
CA SER A 676 -10.93 22.08 -22.63
C SER A 676 -11.92 22.93 -23.43
N SER A 677 -12.60 22.36 -24.44
CA SER A 677 -13.71 23.04 -25.12
C SER A 677 -14.87 23.36 -24.16
N CYS A 678 -14.99 22.69 -23.02
CA CYS A 678 -16.02 23.02 -22.02
C CYS A 678 -15.82 24.41 -21.40
N LEU A 679 -14.59 24.95 -21.45
CA LEU A 679 -14.25 26.25 -20.85
C LEU A 679 -15.01 27.41 -21.52
N ILE A 680 -15.37 27.30 -22.80
CA ILE A 680 -16.13 28.37 -23.50
C ILE A 680 -17.57 28.51 -22.97
N PHE A 681 -18.13 27.42 -22.43
CA PHE A 681 -19.49 27.38 -21.88
C PHE A 681 -19.56 27.77 -20.41
N LEU A 682 -18.41 28.07 -19.78
CA LEU A 682 -18.39 28.57 -18.41
C LEU A 682 -18.95 29.99 -18.32
N PRO A 683 -19.53 30.37 -17.16
CA PRO A 683 -20.02 31.73 -16.93
C PRO A 683 -18.96 32.81 -17.14
N GLU A 684 -19.38 34.03 -17.42
CA GLU A 684 -18.44 35.16 -17.58
C GLU A 684 -17.65 35.46 -16.30
N THR A 685 -18.23 35.21 -15.13
CA THR A 685 -17.55 35.37 -13.83
C THR A 685 -16.68 34.18 -13.43
N SER A 686 -16.50 33.17 -14.28
CA SER A 686 -15.69 32.00 -13.94
C SER A 686 -14.19 32.32 -13.93
N ILE A 687 -13.57 32.13 -12.76
CA ILE A 687 -12.12 32.24 -12.54
C ILE A 687 -11.37 31.19 -13.37
N ILE A 688 -11.91 29.98 -13.49
CA ILE A 688 -11.34 28.91 -14.31
C ILE A 688 -11.31 29.31 -15.79
N LYS A 689 -12.38 29.94 -16.29
CA LYS A 689 -12.42 30.48 -17.64
C LYS A 689 -11.39 31.59 -17.86
N GLU A 690 -11.23 32.48 -16.88
CA GLU A 690 -10.26 33.58 -16.94
C GLU A 690 -8.81 33.06 -16.95
N LEU A 691 -8.50 32.08 -16.09
CA LEU A 691 -7.14 31.56 -15.93
C LEU A 691 -6.72 30.61 -17.05
N PHE A 692 -7.68 29.91 -17.66
CA PHE A 692 -7.41 28.87 -18.65
C PHE A 692 -8.19 29.16 -19.95
N ASP A 693 -7.61 29.94 -20.86
CA ASP A 693 -8.21 30.26 -22.16
C ASP A 693 -7.86 29.23 -23.25
N VAL A 694 -8.75 29.06 -24.23
CA VAL A 694 -8.58 28.19 -25.41
C VAL A 694 -8.43 29.03 -26.67
N GLU A 695 -7.18 29.16 -27.16
CA GLU A 695 -6.80 30.08 -28.27
C GLU A 695 -7.53 29.87 -29.60
N TRP A 696 -8.19 28.73 -29.84
CA TRP A 696 -8.65 28.31 -31.17
C TRP A 696 -10.18 28.34 -31.37
N VAL A 697 -10.98 28.78 -30.37
CA VAL A 697 -12.45 28.83 -30.47
C VAL A 697 -12.97 30.26 -30.24
N CYS A 698 -13.93 30.70 -31.05
CA CYS A 698 -14.57 32.01 -30.90
C CYS A 698 -15.26 32.14 -29.54
N LYS A 699 -15.02 33.26 -28.83
CA LYS A 699 -15.67 33.58 -27.55
C LYS A 699 -17.18 33.65 -27.72
N SER A 700 -17.91 32.74 -27.08
CA SER A 700 -19.37 32.81 -26.93
C SER A 700 -19.76 33.60 -25.69
N THR A 701 -20.86 34.34 -25.76
CA THR A 701 -21.53 34.93 -24.59
C THR A 701 -22.20 33.82 -23.78
N GLY A 702 -21.56 33.41 -22.68
CA GLY A 702 -22.13 32.47 -21.71
C GLY A 702 -23.12 33.18 -20.77
N GLU A 703 -23.72 32.43 -19.85
CA GLU A 703 -24.48 33.03 -18.75
C GLU A 703 -23.56 33.90 -17.86
N GLU A 704 -24.11 34.94 -17.22
CA GLU A 704 -23.31 35.84 -16.36
C GLU A 704 -22.73 35.08 -15.15
N ASN A 705 -23.54 34.26 -14.50
CA ASN A 705 -23.19 33.53 -13.28
C ASN A 705 -23.53 32.04 -13.42
N TRP A 706 -22.95 31.22 -12.54
CA TRP A 706 -23.34 29.82 -12.39
C TRP A 706 -24.83 29.67 -12.05
N SER A 707 -25.53 28.78 -12.77
CA SER A 707 -26.91 28.41 -12.40
C SER A 707 -26.97 27.66 -11.06
N ALA A 708 -28.16 27.44 -10.51
CA ALA A 708 -28.34 26.63 -9.30
C ALA A 708 -28.09 25.12 -9.54
N LEU A 709 -28.09 24.68 -10.80
CA LEU A 709 -27.86 23.28 -11.17
C LEU A 709 -26.37 22.94 -10.98
N LEU A 710 -26.08 22.00 -10.08
CA LEU A 710 -24.72 21.51 -9.84
C LEU A 710 -24.32 20.41 -10.83
N GLN A 711 -25.21 19.45 -11.04
CA GLN A 711 -24.97 18.26 -11.85
C GLN A 711 -26.30 17.62 -12.26
N THR A 712 -26.32 16.98 -13.43
CA THR A 712 -27.39 16.08 -13.86
C THR A 712 -26.95 14.64 -13.63
N LEU A 713 -27.77 13.86 -12.90
CA LEU A 713 -27.48 12.45 -12.61
C LEU A 713 -28.12 11.58 -13.69
N GLU A 714 -27.30 11.09 -14.62
CA GLU A 714 -27.74 10.25 -15.74
C GLU A 714 -27.45 8.77 -15.48
N GLY A 715 -28.35 7.87 -15.89
CA GLY A 715 -28.12 6.43 -15.78
C GLY A 715 -29.36 5.57 -15.60
N HIS A 716 -30.55 6.15 -15.44
CA HIS A 716 -31.81 5.42 -15.57
C HIS A 716 -32.20 5.26 -17.04
N GLU A 717 -32.75 4.11 -17.40
CA GLU A 717 -33.15 3.78 -18.79
C GLU A 717 -34.59 4.18 -19.11
N ASN A 718 -35.35 4.61 -18.10
CA ASN A 718 -36.75 5.01 -18.22
C ASN A 718 -37.10 6.14 -17.22
N TRP A 719 -38.37 6.56 -17.20
CA TRP A 719 -38.85 7.67 -16.39
C TRP A 719 -38.61 7.46 -14.90
N ILE A 720 -37.97 8.45 -14.28
CA ILE A 720 -37.79 8.51 -12.83
C ILE A 720 -39.12 8.94 -12.20
N ARG A 721 -39.65 8.11 -11.31
CA ARG A 721 -40.95 8.34 -10.64
C ARG A 721 -40.81 8.98 -9.27
N SER A 722 -39.70 8.74 -8.59
CA SER A 722 -39.48 9.21 -7.22
C SER A 722 -38.00 9.48 -6.96
N VAL A 723 -37.74 10.50 -6.15
CA VAL A 723 -36.40 10.87 -5.68
C VAL A 723 -36.49 11.26 -4.20
N ALA A 724 -35.55 10.78 -3.38
CA ALA A 724 -35.48 11.11 -1.96
C ALA A 724 -34.03 11.26 -1.49
N PHE A 725 -33.79 12.14 -0.52
CA PHE A 725 -32.51 12.22 0.19
C PHE A 725 -32.50 11.28 1.39
N SER A 726 -31.33 10.73 1.71
CA SER A 726 -31.08 10.13 3.01
C SER A 726 -31.13 11.19 4.12
N PRO A 727 -31.47 10.81 5.37
CA PRO A 727 -31.55 11.77 6.48
C PRO A 727 -30.25 12.52 6.77
N ASP A 728 -29.11 11.92 6.44
CA ASP A 728 -27.77 12.54 6.57
C ASP A 728 -27.37 13.41 5.37
N GLY A 729 -28.21 13.47 4.33
CA GLY A 729 -27.96 14.22 3.10
C GLY A 729 -26.81 13.69 2.24
N GLN A 730 -26.25 12.52 2.55
CA GLN A 730 -25.09 11.96 1.83
C GLN A 730 -25.47 11.10 0.62
N THR A 731 -26.72 10.66 0.54
CA THR A 731 -27.20 9.76 -0.50
C THR A 731 -28.53 10.24 -1.08
N ILE A 732 -28.68 10.18 -2.40
CA ILE A 732 -29.96 10.30 -3.09
C ILE A 732 -30.43 8.89 -3.48
N ALA A 733 -31.69 8.57 -3.26
CA ALA A 733 -32.33 7.41 -3.85
C ALA A 733 -33.26 7.87 -4.99
N SER A 734 -33.18 7.25 -6.15
CA SER A 734 -34.13 7.44 -7.25
C SER A 734 -34.74 6.12 -7.69
N GLY A 735 -36.07 6.09 -7.81
CA GLY A 735 -36.81 4.95 -8.34
C GLY A 735 -37.33 5.25 -9.74
N SER A 736 -37.19 4.29 -10.66
CA SER A 736 -37.50 4.46 -12.08
C SER A 736 -38.36 3.32 -12.64
N ASP A 737 -39.09 3.62 -13.71
CA ASP A 737 -39.82 2.66 -14.53
C ASP A 737 -38.89 1.63 -15.24
N ASP A 738 -37.57 1.80 -15.15
CA ASP A 738 -36.58 0.80 -15.58
C ASP A 738 -36.46 -0.38 -14.60
N LYS A 739 -37.33 -0.45 -13.59
CA LYS A 739 -37.39 -1.47 -12.55
C LYS A 739 -36.20 -1.48 -11.61
N THR A 740 -35.46 -0.37 -11.56
CA THR A 740 -34.32 -0.20 -10.66
C THR A 740 -34.52 0.97 -9.70
N ILE A 741 -33.88 0.84 -8.54
CA ILE A 741 -33.64 1.95 -7.63
C ILE A 741 -32.14 2.23 -7.63
N LYS A 742 -31.73 3.46 -7.94
CA LYS A 742 -30.32 3.86 -7.86
C LYS A 742 -30.09 4.70 -6.62
N LEU A 743 -29.04 4.35 -5.87
CA LEU A 743 -28.51 5.15 -4.77
C LEU A 743 -27.31 5.93 -5.30
N TRP A 744 -27.34 7.24 -5.17
CA TRP A 744 -26.32 8.16 -5.66
C TRP A 744 -25.62 8.84 -4.50
N ASP A 745 -24.33 9.08 -4.63
CA ASP A 745 -23.56 9.90 -3.72
C ASP A 745 -23.82 11.39 -3.99
N THR A 746 -24.17 12.17 -2.96
CA THR A 746 -24.53 13.59 -3.15
C THR A 746 -23.34 14.51 -3.38
N ILE A 747 -22.12 14.09 -3.04
CA ILE A 747 -20.91 14.89 -3.21
C ILE A 747 -20.41 14.77 -4.65
N THR A 748 -20.54 13.58 -5.23
CA THR A 748 -19.89 13.19 -6.49
C THR A 748 -20.85 12.86 -7.62
N GLY A 749 -22.14 12.71 -7.34
CA GLY A 749 -23.15 12.31 -8.31
C GLY A 749 -23.02 10.87 -8.82
N LYS A 750 -22.17 10.04 -8.20
CA LYS A 750 -21.94 8.66 -8.65
C LYS A 750 -22.98 7.71 -8.09
N VAL A 751 -23.44 6.75 -8.90
CA VAL A 751 -24.24 5.61 -8.41
C VAL A 751 -23.41 4.78 -7.42
N ARG A 752 -23.79 4.78 -6.14
CA ARG A 752 -23.30 3.88 -5.08
C ARG A 752 -23.85 2.47 -5.26
N HIS A 753 -25.16 2.35 -5.51
CA HIS A 753 -25.84 1.06 -5.68
C HIS A 753 -26.93 1.14 -6.75
N THR A 754 -27.12 0.05 -7.50
CA THR A 754 -28.34 -0.19 -8.28
C THR A 754 -29.03 -1.40 -7.66
N LEU A 755 -30.27 -1.20 -7.22
CA LEU A 755 -31.13 -2.23 -6.66
C LEU A 755 -32.09 -2.66 -7.76
N GLU A 756 -32.14 -3.95 -8.03
CA GLU A 756 -32.93 -4.56 -9.09
C GLU A 756 -33.90 -5.59 -8.49
N GLY A 757 -34.99 -5.91 -9.20
CA GLY A 757 -35.94 -6.95 -8.78
C GLY A 757 -37.37 -6.45 -8.48
N HIS A 758 -37.69 -5.21 -8.82
CA HIS A 758 -39.06 -4.70 -8.74
C HIS A 758 -39.82 -5.07 -10.02
N GLU A 759 -40.91 -5.82 -9.92
CA GLU A 759 -41.65 -6.31 -11.10
C GLU A 759 -42.62 -5.29 -11.71
N ASN A 760 -42.95 -4.21 -10.97
CA ASN A 760 -43.69 -3.03 -11.45
C ASN A 760 -43.32 -1.78 -10.64
N SER A 761 -43.51 -0.60 -11.28
CA SER A 761 -43.19 0.75 -10.79
C SER A 761 -43.84 1.12 -9.46
#